data_AF-A0A7V8E1B9-F1
#
_entry.id   AF-A0A7V8E1B9-F1
#
_cell.length_a   1.000
_cell.length_b   1.000
_cell.length_c   1.000
_cell.angle_alpha   90.00
_cell.angle_beta   90.00
_cell.angle_gamma   90.00
#
_symmetry.space_group_name_H-M   'P 1'
#
loop_
_entity.id
_entity.type
_entity.pdbx_description
1 polymer ?
#
loop_
_entity_poly.entity_id
_entity_poly.type
_entity_poly.pdbx_seq_one_letter_code
_entity_poly.pdbx_strand_id
1 'polypeptide(L)'
;MRAFTALALALALAQSAVAGTLRAGFAREDLTPDRNVPLAGYGARKGALSTGVHDKVWARAAVFESEDRKAAILSVDMVGVSGEVREKLVEGVCKDLDIASRDFLLCATHNHSGPGALSRNPLIQAAAGKFDEALFNDMLARLERCLRAADAKLAPATLEAGRANFADLSRNRAVSGGPVDADGAVAVVRGADGKVLGTFVDFAAHGTVLGAENMLVSGDWPGAMSAALERKWEGSVAMFLNGAEGDQSPATPEGKDDWERAQKMGVAVAEIATATVAKFGKGADDSVVRGRAQDFDMPPTAFQGEWPTHTTVQVFDLGPLRLFCFPGEPCVAVGRAATALCADNDRIAAVVACANEHLGYFVPEDYYYAGGYESTLCFLGPRCGDWFVARFRELLDMKPEPPPVPNVRTDVMGRFKKVVARGTPYEIGLGHGRALTQEIRKHGDFWRAQITGMAGVLPIRTMLPFPDNVDPAPLLYPLLAIRCRLLLRECEPALLEEMRGVADGAGVAFDEILFLNTWMAVADQTDPTALFKLKPGCATAAAGKWLAHNAFPDVAALVVAIPKEGRPVAMMTLAGCVGAPSAMNADGVACAIDSLPAPDDTGLEGVPVWLSVRAALQFNRVAPDVAEAIELAPGTAGYLVTIKDPEETVRLEVSATHSARNPAEPRPAPKKDRKRREAVEAFLKENSTPKGSELRGLFGDREQGVLAPSTRASVVMDVEKQKWWIAAGPGSEIDAEKFVEVELKALLAK
;
A
#
# COMPACT_ATOMS: atom_id res chain seq x y z
N MET A 1 -33.68 51.70 -46.96
CA MET A 1 -33.61 50.23 -46.79
C MET A 1 -32.22 49.65 -47.03
N ARG A 2 -31.55 49.87 -48.18
CA ARG A 2 -30.25 49.23 -48.49
C ARG A 2 -29.10 49.49 -47.50
N ALA A 3 -29.04 50.67 -46.87
CA ALA A 3 -28.03 50.98 -45.85
C ALA A 3 -28.28 50.27 -44.50
N PHE A 4 -29.55 50.05 -44.13
CA PHE A 4 -29.92 49.31 -42.92
C PHE A 4 -29.67 47.81 -43.07
N THR A 5 -29.85 47.26 -44.28
CA THR A 5 -29.56 45.85 -44.57
C THR A 5 -28.06 45.58 -44.60
N ALA A 6 -27.24 46.51 -45.09
CA ALA A 6 -25.78 46.38 -45.06
C ALA A 6 -25.20 46.48 -43.64
N LEU A 7 -25.78 47.35 -42.79
CA LEU A 7 -25.36 47.48 -41.38
C LEU A 7 -25.83 46.28 -40.54
N ALA A 8 -27.02 45.74 -40.79
CA ALA A 8 -27.48 44.50 -40.15
C ALA A 8 -26.70 43.27 -40.60
N LEU A 9 -26.26 43.19 -41.87
CA LEU A 9 -25.39 42.12 -42.36
C LEU A 9 -23.96 42.26 -41.81
N ALA A 10 -23.46 43.49 -41.62
CA ALA A 10 -22.17 43.75 -40.98
C ALA A 10 -22.19 43.47 -39.47
N LEU A 11 -23.29 43.75 -38.76
CA LEU A 11 -23.47 43.36 -37.36
C LEU A 11 -23.70 41.84 -37.20
N ALA A 12 -24.38 41.19 -38.15
CA ALA A 12 -24.56 39.73 -38.15
C ALA A 12 -23.26 38.98 -38.51
N LEU A 13 -22.41 39.56 -39.35
CA LEU A 13 -21.05 39.05 -39.64
C LEU A 13 -20.02 39.42 -38.56
N ALA A 14 -20.28 40.47 -37.76
CA ALA A 14 -19.48 40.78 -36.56
C ALA A 14 -19.89 39.93 -35.34
N GLN A 15 -21.06 39.28 -35.36
CA GLN A 15 -21.52 38.36 -34.31
C GLN A 15 -21.10 36.89 -34.51
N SER A 16 -20.40 36.56 -35.60
CA SER A 16 -19.93 35.19 -35.88
C SER A 16 -18.43 34.97 -35.69
N ALA A 17 -17.76 35.82 -34.93
CA ALA A 17 -16.36 35.62 -34.54
C ALA A 17 -16.10 36.20 -33.14
N VAL A 18 -16.75 35.63 -32.12
CA VAL A 18 -16.10 35.62 -30.80
C VAL A 18 -14.91 34.68 -30.99
N ALA A 19 -13.74 35.25 -31.26
CA ALA A 19 -12.49 34.52 -31.17
C ALA A 19 -12.43 33.90 -29.77
N GLY A 20 -12.22 32.59 -29.69
CA GLY A 20 -12.20 31.85 -28.42
C GLY A 20 -11.29 32.53 -27.41
N THR A 21 -11.71 32.55 -26.14
CA THR A 21 -10.98 33.19 -25.04
C THR A 21 -9.72 32.42 -24.61
N LEU A 22 -9.47 31.24 -25.18
CA LEU A 22 -8.31 30.42 -24.87
C LEU A 22 -7.07 30.93 -25.60
N ARG A 23 -5.99 31.15 -24.84
CA ARG A 23 -4.63 31.28 -25.38
C ARG A 23 -3.79 30.13 -24.89
N ALA A 24 -2.87 29.67 -25.73
CA ALA A 24 -1.95 28.60 -25.39
C ALA A 24 -0.55 28.90 -25.92
N GLY A 25 0.46 28.49 -25.17
CA GLY A 25 1.86 28.60 -25.53
C GLY A 25 2.59 27.31 -25.19
N PHE A 26 3.48 26.88 -26.08
CA PHE A 26 4.19 25.60 -25.97
C PHE A 26 5.70 25.78 -26.12
N ALA A 27 6.47 25.05 -25.32
CA ALA A 27 7.91 24.99 -25.43
C ALA A 27 8.45 23.61 -25.04
N ARG A 28 9.68 23.34 -25.47
CA ARG A 28 10.47 22.21 -24.97
C ARG A 28 11.88 22.67 -24.65
N GLU A 29 12.49 22.07 -23.65
CA GLU A 29 13.87 22.30 -23.21
C GLU A 29 14.60 20.96 -23.13
N ASP A 30 15.86 20.94 -23.57
CA ASP A 30 16.73 19.76 -23.53
C ASP A 30 17.15 19.45 -22.09
N LEU A 31 16.83 18.26 -21.59
CA LEU A 31 17.19 17.77 -20.25
C LEU A 31 18.39 16.82 -20.28
N THR A 32 19.00 16.56 -21.44
CA THR A 32 20.11 15.62 -21.54
C THR A 32 21.31 16.10 -20.69
N PRO A 33 21.78 15.28 -19.74
CA PRO A 33 22.96 15.60 -18.95
C PRO A 33 24.21 15.74 -19.81
N ASP A 34 25.12 16.63 -19.42
CA ASP A 34 26.40 16.87 -20.09
C ASP A 34 27.49 15.83 -19.74
N ARG A 35 27.19 14.95 -18.77
CA ARG A 35 28.05 13.89 -18.28
C ARG A 35 27.25 12.61 -18.02
N ASN A 36 27.96 11.50 -17.83
CA ASN A 36 27.33 10.27 -17.41
C ASN A 36 26.75 10.42 -15.99
N VAL A 37 25.50 10.01 -15.84
CA VAL A 37 24.72 10.07 -14.60
C VAL A 37 24.03 8.73 -14.37
N PRO A 38 23.59 8.39 -13.15
CA PRO A 38 22.78 7.20 -12.94
C PRO A 38 21.53 7.21 -13.83
N LEU A 39 21.07 6.05 -14.29
CA LEU A 39 19.75 5.91 -14.92
C LEU A 39 18.72 5.44 -13.90
N ALA A 40 17.52 6.01 -13.92
CA ALA A 40 16.46 5.67 -12.97
C ALA A 40 15.46 4.63 -13.54
N GLY A 41 14.73 3.95 -12.66
CA GLY A 41 13.68 2.97 -12.99
C GLY A 41 14.02 1.52 -12.65
N TYR A 42 15.19 1.01 -13.08
CA TYR A 42 15.58 -0.37 -12.77
C TYR A 42 16.54 -0.49 -11.59
N GLY A 43 16.05 -1.00 -10.47
CA GLY A 43 16.88 -1.30 -9.28
C GLY A 43 18.04 -2.28 -9.56
N ALA A 44 17.95 -3.09 -10.62
CA ALA A 44 19.01 -3.98 -11.06
C ALA A 44 20.32 -3.25 -11.44
N ARG A 45 20.24 -1.97 -11.81
CA ARG A 45 21.40 -1.13 -12.13
C ARG A 45 22.15 -0.64 -10.90
N LYS A 46 21.56 -0.71 -9.71
CA LYS A 46 22.19 -0.34 -8.43
C LYS A 46 22.82 1.07 -8.44
N GLY A 47 22.16 2.01 -9.12
CA GLY A 47 22.65 3.38 -9.27
C GLY A 47 23.89 3.55 -10.16
N ALA A 48 24.22 2.57 -11.01
CA ALA A 48 25.34 2.66 -11.96
C ALA A 48 25.18 3.83 -12.93
N LEU A 49 26.30 4.48 -13.28
CA LEU A 49 26.34 5.57 -14.24
C LEU A 49 26.04 5.06 -15.66
N SER A 50 25.35 5.89 -16.44
CA SER A 50 25.18 5.70 -17.87
C SER A 50 26.53 5.60 -18.60
N THR A 51 26.53 5.01 -19.79
CA THR A 51 27.70 4.89 -20.66
C THR A 51 27.67 5.89 -21.82
N GLY A 52 26.57 6.62 -21.98
CA GLY A 52 26.40 7.66 -22.99
C GLY A 52 24.94 8.09 -23.15
N VAL A 53 24.67 8.73 -24.29
CA VAL A 53 23.34 9.21 -24.69
C VAL A 53 23.00 8.62 -26.05
N HIS A 54 21.84 7.99 -26.17
CA HIS A 54 21.31 7.53 -27.46
C HIS A 54 20.49 8.64 -28.13
N ASP A 55 19.54 9.20 -27.40
CA ASP A 55 18.68 10.30 -27.85
C ASP A 55 18.41 11.31 -26.72
N LYS A 56 17.94 12.49 -27.12
CA LYS A 56 17.69 13.58 -26.18
C LYS A 56 16.43 13.32 -25.36
N VAL A 57 16.51 13.64 -24.08
CA VAL A 57 15.36 13.68 -23.16
C VAL A 57 14.91 15.13 -22.99
N TRP A 58 13.59 15.36 -22.89
CA TRP A 58 13.03 16.71 -22.94
C TRP A 58 12.12 17.01 -21.75
N ALA A 59 12.10 18.29 -21.37
CA ALA A 59 10.98 18.90 -20.68
C ALA A 59 10.06 19.51 -21.73
N ARG A 60 8.75 19.33 -21.62
CA ARG A 60 7.74 19.88 -22.52
C ARG A 60 6.70 20.64 -21.70
N ALA A 61 6.57 21.94 -21.95
CA ALA A 61 5.67 22.84 -21.23
C ALA A 61 4.53 23.33 -22.13
N ALA A 62 3.33 23.40 -21.56
CA ALA A 62 2.14 24.00 -22.14
C ALA A 62 1.57 24.95 -21.10
N VAL A 63 1.44 26.22 -21.46
CA VAL A 63 0.80 27.25 -20.63
C VAL A 63 -0.48 27.67 -21.34
N PHE A 64 -1.57 27.73 -20.58
CA PHE A 64 -2.88 28.13 -21.04
C PHE A 64 -3.34 29.36 -20.28
N GLU A 65 -4.09 30.23 -20.96
CA GLU A 65 -4.77 31.37 -20.37
C GLU A 65 -6.23 31.33 -20.82
N SER A 66 -7.15 31.15 -19.87
CA SER A 66 -8.60 31.12 -20.08
C SER A 66 -9.31 31.79 -18.91
N GLU A 67 -10.33 32.62 -19.17
CA GLU A 67 -11.10 33.31 -18.11
C GLU A 67 -10.21 34.14 -17.15
N ASP A 68 -9.20 34.84 -17.67
CA ASP A 68 -8.19 35.58 -16.91
C ASP A 68 -7.39 34.74 -15.89
N ARG A 69 -7.35 33.41 -16.08
CA ARG A 69 -6.56 32.47 -15.27
C ARG A 69 -5.51 31.77 -16.13
N LYS A 70 -4.30 31.63 -15.58
CA LYS A 70 -3.27 30.77 -16.16
C LYS A 70 -3.22 29.38 -15.52
N ALA A 71 -2.99 28.39 -16.36
CA ALA A 71 -2.74 27.01 -15.97
C ALA A 71 -1.59 26.44 -16.79
N ALA A 72 -0.85 25.47 -16.25
CA ALA A 72 0.28 24.87 -16.96
C ALA A 72 0.39 23.36 -16.75
N ILE A 73 0.85 22.69 -17.80
CA ILE A 73 1.25 21.28 -17.79
C ILE A 73 2.72 21.21 -18.17
N LEU A 74 3.52 20.50 -17.37
CA LEU A 74 4.93 20.22 -17.63
C LEU A 74 5.13 18.70 -17.63
N SER A 75 5.39 18.13 -18.81
CA SER A 75 5.74 16.71 -18.98
C SER A 75 7.25 16.56 -19.15
N VAL A 76 7.86 15.63 -18.43
CA VAL A 76 9.31 15.41 -18.44
C VAL A 76 9.68 13.97 -18.82
N ASP A 77 10.69 13.83 -19.67
CA ASP A 77 11.25 12.53 -20.05
C ASP A 77 12.14 11.97 -18.93
N MET A 78 11.51 11.56 -17.83
CA MET A 78 12.14 10.91 -16.67
C MET A 78 11.26 9.77 -16.14
N VAL A 79 11.77 8.97 -15.20
CA VAL A 79 10.99 7.93 -14.51
C VAL A 79 9.88 8.55 -13.63
N GLY A 80 10.14 9.71 -13.03
CA GLY A 80 9.26 10.29 -12.04
C GLY A 80 9.82 11.62 -11.57
N VAL A 81 9.02 12.36 -10.80
CA VAL A 81 9.39 13.64 -10.20
C VAL A 81 9.19 13.56 -8.69
N SER A 82 9.93 14.33 -7.92
CA SER A 82 9.71 14.44 -6.47
C SER A 82 8.79 15.60 -6.15
N GLY A 83 8.08 15.52 -5.00
CA GLY A 83 7.30 16.65 -4.48
C GLY A 83 8.15 17.91 -4.30
N GLU A 84 9.43 17.75 -3.95
CA GLU A 84 10.39 18.87 -3.84
C GLU A 84 10.59 19.62 -5.17
N VAL A 85 10.68 18.92 -6.31
CA VAL A 85 10.78 19.58 -7.62
C VAL A 85 9.53 20.41 -7.88
N ARG A 86 8.36 19.84 -7.63
CA ARG A 86 7.10 20.54 -7.81
C ARG A 86 6.99 21.76 -6.91
N GLU A 87 7.29 21.62 -5.62
CA GLU A 87 7.26 22.71 -4.65
C GLU A 87 8.15 23.87 -5.09
N LYS A 88 9.40 23.60 -5.49
CA LYS A 88 10.32 24.64 -5.97
C LYS A 88 9.81 25.35 -7.23
N LEU A 89 9.22 24.61 -8.18
CA LEU A 89 8.62 25.23 -9.37
C LEU A 89 7.40 26.09 -9.02
N VAL A 90 6.56 25.62 -8.10
CA VAL A 90 5.37 26.35 -7.62
C VAL A 90 5.78 27.66 -6.92
N GLU A 91 6.74 27.60 -6.00
CA GLU A 91 7.22 28.74 -5.23
C GLU A 91 8.01 29.75 -6.07
N GLY A 92 8.70 29.27 -7.11
CA GLY A 92 9.48 30.06 -8.05
C GLY A 92 8.68 30.46 -9.30
N VAL A 93 8.92 29.75 -10.40
CA VAL A 93 8.44 30.15 -11.73
C VAL A 93 6.92 30.21 -11.86
N CYS A 94 6.16 29.32 -11.23
CA CYS A 94 4.69 29.38 -11.33
C CYS A 94 4.15 30.64 -10.69
N LYS A 95 4.68 31.03 -9.52
CA LYS A 95 4.32 32.30 -8.87
C LYS A 95 4.68 33.51 -9.73
N ASP A 96 5.86 33.52 -10.35
CA ASP A 96 6.28 34.59 -11.26
C ASP A 96 5.38 34.72 -12.50
N LEU A 97 4.84 33.59 -12.96
CA LEU A 97 3.97 33.53 -14.14
C LEU A 97 2.48 33.66 -13.81
N ASP A 98 2.11 33.87 -12.54
CA ASP A 98 0.73 33.91 -12.03
C ASP A 98 -0.06 32.62 -12.28
N ILE A 99 0.60 31.47 -12.13
CA ILE A 99 0.00 30.14 -12.18
C ILE A 99 -0.18 29.64 -10.74
N ALA A 100 -1.42 29.46 -10.31
CA ALA A 100 -1.70 28.93 -8.98
C ALA A 100 -1.25 27.46 -8.86
N SER A 101 -0.82 27.04 -7.65
CA SER A 101 -0.37 25.65 -7.38
C SER A 101 -1.37 24.59 -7.87
N ARG A 102 -2.67 24.81 -7.65
CA ARG A 102 -3.73 23.89 -8.11
C ARG A 102 -3.86 23.79 -9.64
N ASP A 103 -3.45 24.85 -10.35
CA ASP A 103 -3.55 25.00 -11.79
C ASP A 103 -2.22 24.64 -12.49
N PHE A 104 -1.24 24.08 -11.76
CA PHE A 104 0.00 23.51 -12.28
C PHE A 104 0.01 21.98 -12.13
N LEU A 105 0.21 21.27 -13.25
CA LEU A 105 0.42 19.83 -13.32
C LEU A 105 1.85 19.54 -13.80
N LEU A 106 2.63 18.87 -12.96
CA LEU A 106 3.92 18.28 -13.34
C LEU A 106 3.71 16.78 -13.55
N CYS A 107 4.22 16.18 -14.61
CA CYS A 107 4.13 14.72 -14.81
C CYS A 107 5.35 14.16 -15.52
N ALA A 108 5.65 12.88 -15.34
CA ALA A 108 6.75 12.20 -16.01
C ALA A 108 6.24 11.19 -17.05
N THR A 109 7.03 10.94 -18.09
CA THR A 109 6.72 9.89 -19.08
C THR A 109 6.96 8.48 -18.60
N HIS A 110 7.52 8.33 -17.38
CA HIS A 110 7.92 7.08 -16.76
C HIS A 110 8.84 6.22 -17.65
N ASN A 111 9.78 6.86 -18.35
CA ASN A 111 10.80 6.11 -19.06
C ASN A 111 11.90 5.65 -18.08
N HIS A 112 12.32 4.40 -18.23
CA HIS A 112 13.36 3.78 -17.41
C HIS A 112 14.78 4.03 -17.96
N SER A 113 14.97 5.01 -18.85
CA SER A 113 16.27 5.33 -19.45
C SER A 113 16.64 6.81 -19.29
N GLY A 114 15.92 7.53 -18.43
CA GLY A 114 16.15 8.93 -18.09
C GLY A 114 17.13 9.11 -16.93
N PRO A 115 17.58 10.36 -16.69
CA PRO A 115 18.49 10.71 -15.60
C PRO A 115 17.93 10.35 -14.22
N GLY A 116 18.77 9.74 -13.38
CA GLY A 116 18.57 9.54 -11.94
C GLY A 116 19.35 10.57 -11.11
N ALA A 117 19.66 10.24 -9.85
CA ALA A 117 20.35 11.10 -8.88
C ALA A 117 19.59 12.40 -8.49
N LEU A 118 18.28 12.46 -8.73
CA LEU A 118 17.46 13.66 -8.54
C LEU A 118 16.61 13.64 -7.26
N SER A 119 16.66 12.57 -6.47
CA SER A 119 15.87 12.45 -5.23
C SER A 119 16.76 12.29 -4.00
N ARG A 120 16.40 13.01 -2.94
CA ARG A 120 17.02 12.84 -1.61
C ARG A 120 16.47 11.65 -0.84
N ASN A 121 15.35 11.04 -1.28
CA ASN A 121 14.75 9.89 -0.61
C ASN A 121 15.71 8.69 -0.64
N PRO A 122 16.09 8.09 0.51
CA PRO A 122 17.02 6.96 0.56
C PRO A 122 16.58 5.73 -0.24
N LEU A 123 15.27 5.43 -0.28
CA LEU A 123 14.72 4.32 -1.07
C LEU A 123 14.91 4.57 -2.56
N ILE A 124 14.67 5.80 -3.01
CA ILE A 124 14.85 6.17 -4.42
C ILE A 124 16.34 6.18 -4.78
N GLN A 125 17.22 6.68 -3.90
CA GLN A 125 18.67 6.67 -4.14
C GLN A 125 19.23 5.25 -4.35
N ALA A 126 18.64 4.24 -3.70
CA ALA A 126 19.04 2.84 -3.89
C ALA A 126 18.84 2.35 -5.33
N ALA A 127 17.78 2.80 -6.00
CA ALA A 127 17.45 2.41 -7.36
C ALA A 127 17.99 3.38 -8.43
N ALA A 128 17.97 4.69 -8.13
CA ALA A 128 18.24 5.77 -9.08
C ALA A 128 19.59 6.47 -8.85
N GLY A 129 20.43 5.96 -7.95
CA GLY A 129 21.75 6.53 -7.64
C GLY A 129 21.71 7.66 -6.61
N LYS A 130 22.88 7.95 -6.04
CA LYS A 130 23.05 8.95 -4.98
C LYS A 130 22.63 10.34 -5.47
N PHE A 131 21.96 11.10 -4.60
CA PHE A 131 21.55 12.48 -4.89
C PHE A 131 22.74 13.36 -5.32
N ASP A 132 22.58 14.06 -6.45
CA ASP A 132 23.55 15.02 -6.98
C ASP A 132 22.91 16.41 -7.04
N GLU A 133 23.34 17.28 -6.12
CA GLU A 133 22.77 18.62 -5.96
C GLU A 133 22.99 19.52 -7.17
N ALA A 134 24.13 19.40 -7.86
CA ALA A 134 24.42 20.20 -9.03
C ALA A 134 23.52 19.79 -10.21
N LEU A 135 23.35 18.48 -10.42
CA LEU A 135 22.44 17.95 -11.44
C LEU A 135 20.99 18.35 -11.15
N PHE A 136 20.56 18.26 -9.88
CA PHE A 136 19.22 18.66 -9.46
C PHE A 136 18.94 20.14 -9.74
N ASN A 137 19.87 21.03 -9.39
CA ASN A 137 19.71 22.47 -9.61
C ASN A 137 19.74 22.83 -11.10
N ASP A 138 20.59 22.18 -11.91
CA ASP A 138 20.62 22.41 -13.37
C ASP A 138 19.31 21.94 -14.03
N MET A 139 18.82 20.76 -13.65
CA MET A 139 17.52 20.26 -14.11
C MET A 139 16.41 21.25 -13.73
N LEU A 140 16.34 21.68 -12.47
CA LEU A 140 15.31 22.64 -12.02
C LEU A 140 15.34 23.94 -12.86
N ALA A 141 16.52 24.50 -13.10
CA ALA A 141 16.68 25.69 -13.93
C ALA A 141 16.20 25.47 -15.39
N ARG A 142 16.42 24.29 -15.97
CA ARG A 142 15.89 23.91 -17.30
C ARG A 142 14.37 23.83 -17.32
N LEU A 143 13.77 23.24 -16.29
CA LEU A 143 12.31 23.17 -16.14
C LEU A 143 11.68 24.57 -16.06
N GLU A 144 12.28 25.48 -15.28
CA GLU A 144 11.84 26.87 -15.18
C GLU A 144 11.94 27.60 -16.54
N ARG A 145 13.04 27.44 -17.27
CA ARG A 145 13.20 28.02 -18.61
C ARG A 145 12.14 27.52 -19.58
N CYS A 146 11.81 26.23 -19.53
CA CYS A 146 10.78 25.64 -20.37
C CYS A 146 9.40 26.29 -20.13
N LEU A 147 9.02 26.47 -18.86
CA LEU A 147 7.76 27.13 -18.48
C LEU A 147 7.71 28.59 -18.94
N ARG A 148 8.78 29.37 -18.70
CA ARG A 148 8.86 30.77 -19.17
C ARG A 148 8.79 30.88 -20.69
N ALA A 149 9.44 29.95 -21.41
CA ALA A 149 9.43 29.94 -22.87
C ALA A 149 8.04 29.57 -23.44
N ALA A 150 7.27 28.72 -22.75
CA ALA A 150 5.90 28.41 -23.13
C ALA A 150 4.98 29.61 -22.87
N ASP A 151 5.07 30.24 -21.69
CA ASP A 151 4.30 31.44 -21.34
C ASP A 151 4.53 32.60 -22.32
N ALA A 152 5.80 32.86 -22.68
CA ALA A 152 6.16 33.91 -23.64
C ALA A 152 5.56 33.71 -25.05
N LYS A 153 5.06 32.51 -25.36
CA LYS A 153 4.44 32.15 -26.65
C LYS A 153 2.91 32.08 -26.59
N LEU A 154 2.27 32.53 -25.52
CA LEU A 154 0.81 32.55 -25.40
C LEU A 154 0.15 33.28 -26.58
N ALA A 155 -0.56 32.51 -27.41
CA ALA A 155 -1.29 33.01 -28.57
C ALA A 155 -2.71 32.43 -28.60
N PRO A 156 -3.69 33.09 -29.25
CA PRO A 156 -5.04 32.55 -29.38
C PRO A 156 -5.04 31.13 -29.95
N ALA A 157 -5.79 30.24 -29.32
CA ALA A 157 -5.79 28.82 -29.63
C ALA A 157 -7.19 28.19 -29.48
N THR A 158 -7.36 27.03 -30.10
CA THR A 158 -8.51 26.14 -29.91
C THR A 158 -8.05 24.78 -29.41
N LEU A 159 -8.80 24.17 -28.49
CA LEU A 159 -8.50 22.86 -27.91
C LEU A 159 -9.63 21.86 -28.21
N GLU A 160 -9.25 20.71 -28.76
CA GLU A 160 -10.16 19.61 -29.08
C GLU A 160 -9.60 18.31 -28.49
N ALA A 161 -10.47 17.40 -28.06
CA ALA A 161 -10.05 16.08 -27.62
C ALA A 161 -11.03 14.97 -27.98
N GLY A 162 -10.51 13.74 -27.99
CA GLY A 162 -11.27 12.55 -28.31
C GLY A 162 -10.65 11.31 -27.68
N ARG A 163 -11.46 10.24 -27.62
CA ARG A 163 -11.00 8.92 -27.20
C ARG A 163 -10.14 8.29 -28.29
N ALA A 164 -9.08 7.62 -27.89
CA ALA A 164 -8.26 6.78 -28.72
C ALA A 164 -8.27 5.36 -28.15
N ASN A 165 -8.09 4.37 -29.03
CA ASN A 165 -7.96 2.98 -28.62
C ASN A 165 -6.59 2.49 -29.07
N PHE A 166 -5.79 2.06 -28.12
CA PHE A 166 -4.43 1.55 -28.27
C PHE A 166 -4.39 0.04 -28.00
N ALA A 167 -5.45 -0.68 -28.40
CA ALA A 167 -5.47 -2.13 -28.35
C ALA A 167 -4.21 -2.71 -28.99
N ASP A 168 -3.76 -3.85 -28.47
CA ASP A 168 -2.59 -4.60 -28.91
C ASP A 168 -1.22 -3.96 -28.63
N LEU A 169 -1.19 -2.72 -28.10
CA LEU A 169 0.06 -2.02 -27.74
C LEU A 169 0.38 -2.05 -26.23
N SER A 170 -0.50 -2.62 -25.42
CA SER A 170 -0.31 -2.77 -23.98
C SER A 170 -0.70 -4.19 -23.53
N ARG A 171 -0.08 -4.66 -22.45
CA ARG A 171 -0.38 -5.95 -21.83
C ARG A 171 -0.26 -5.87 -20.31
N ASN A 172 -1.12 -6.62 -19.61
CA ASN A 172 -0.97 -6.78 -18.17
C ASN A 172 0.29 -7.62 -17.86
N ARG A 173 1.14 -7.11 -16.96
CA ARG A 173 2.38 -7.79 -16.54
C ARG A 173 2.25 -8.46 -15.16
N ALA A 174 1.31 -8.00 -14.33
CA ALA A 174 1.15 -8.46 -12.96
C ALA A 174 0.36 -9.77 -12.90
N VAL A 175 -0.69 -9.89 -13.72
CA VAL A 175 -1.57 -11.06 -13.77
C VAL A 175 -1.76 -11.51 -15.20
N SER A 176 -1.48 -12.79 -15.48
CA SER A 176 -1.71 -13.39 -16.79
C SER A 176 -3.20 -13.34 -17.15
N GLY A 177 -3.53 -12.72 -18.29
CA GLY A 177 -4.92 -12.47 -18.69
C GLY A 177 -5.64 -11.38 -17.88
N GLY A 178 -4.91 -10.62 -17.06
CA GLY A 178 -5.43 -9.48 -16.31
C GLY A 178 -5.91 -8.34 -17.22
N PRO A 179 -6.57 -7.30 -16.65
CA PRO A 179 -7.12 -6.21 -17.43
C PRO A 179 -6.03 -5.45 -18.19
N VAL A 180 -6.29 -5.18 -19.47
CA VAL A 180 -5.49 -4.29 -20.32
C VAL A 180 -6.25 -2.98 -20.46
N ASP A 181 -5.55 -1.86 -20.32
CA ASP A 181 -6.13 -0.53 -20.54
C ASP A 181 -5.81 0.00 -21.93
N ALA A 182 -6.64 -0.43 -22.88
CA ALA A 182 -6.55 -0.01 -24.27
C ALA A 182 -7.21 1.36 -24.53
N ASP A 183 -8.05 1.84 -23.61
CA ASP A 183 -8.76 3.10 -23.76
C ASP A 183 -7.86 4.25 -23.31
N GLY A 184 -7.58 5.18 -24.22
CA GLY A 184 -6.82 6.39 -23.93
C GLY A 184 -7.49 7.63 -24.49
N ALA A 185 -6.81 8.76 -24.40
CA ALA A 185 -7.31 10.04 -24.88
C ALA A 185 -6.24 10.80 -25.67
N VAL A 186 -6.70 11.60 -26.63
CA VAL A 186 -5.84 12.47 -27.42
C VAL A 186 -6.46 13.86 -27.43
N ALA A 187 -5.66 14.88 -27.10
CA ALA A 187 -6.02 16.27 -27.28
C ALA A 187 -5.07 16.96 -28.27
N VAL A 188 -5.60 17.92 -29.03
CA VAL A 188 -4.84 18.78 -29.93
C VAL A 188 -5.16 20.22 -29.64
N VAL A 189 -4.14 21.06 -29.66
CA VAL A 189 -4.26 22.51 -29.53
C VAL A 189 -3.80 23.15 -30.83
N ARG A 190 -4.65 23.99 -31.42
CA ARG A 190 -4.38 24.66 -32.70
C ARG A 190 -4.31 26.16 -32.50
N GLY A 191 -3.39 26.83 -33.17
CA GLY A 191 -3.34 28.29 -33.21
C GLY A 191 -4.42 28.86 -34.12
N ALA A 192 -4.59 30.19 -34.08
CA ALA A 192 -5.52 30.90 -34.96
C ALA A 192 -5.26 30.67 -36.48
N ASP A 193 -4.03 30.30 -36.87
CA ASP A 193 -3.68 29.94 -38.25
C ASP A 193 -4.02 28.48 -38.61
N GLY A 194 -4.62 27.74 -37.68
CA GLY A 194 -5.01 26.33 -37.82
C GLY A 194 -3.87 25.33 -37.64
N LYS A 195 -2.62 25.78 -37.44
CA LYS A 195 -1.49 24.89 -37.18
C LYS A 195 -1.59 24.29 -35.79
N VAL A 196 -1.14 23.04 -35.67
CA VAL A 196 -1.03 22.38 -34.37
C VAL A 196 0.10 23.02 -33.57
N LEU A 197 -0.21 23.55 -32.40
CA LEU A 197 0.75 24.09 -31.44
C LEU A 197 1.26 23.00 -30.49
N GLY A 198 0.37 22.07 -30.12
CA GLY A 198 0.76 20.91 -29.34
C GLY A 198 -0.31 19.84 -29.27
N THR A 199 0.10 18.68 -28.78
CA THR A 199 -0.76 17.50 -28.60
C THR A 199 -0.50 16.82 -27.27
N PHE A 200 -1.53 16.23 -26.70
CA PHE A 200 -1.46 15.38 -25.52
C PHE A 200 -1.93 13.98 -25.91
N VAL A 201 -1.15 12.96 -25.58
CA VAL A 201 -1.51 11.56 -25.78
C VAL A 201 -1.48 10.87 -24.43
N ASP A 202 -2.66 10.45 -23.96
CA ASP A 202 -2.86 9.63 -22.78
C ASP A 202 -2.97 8.15 -23.18
N PHE A 203 -2.07 7.33 -22.64
CA PHE A 203 -2.06 5.88 -22.87
C PHE A 203 -1.31 5.16 -21.73
N ALA A 204 -1.81 3.99 -21.32
CA ALA A 204 -1.27 3.22 -20.21
C ALA A 204 -0.28 2.13 -20.68
N ALA A 205 1.01 2.44 -20.65
CA ALA A 205 2.09 1.47 -20.82
C ALA A 205 3.40 2.00 -20.23
N HIS A 206 4.13 1.16 -19.51
CA HIS A 206 5.46 1.53 -19.01
C HIS A 206 6.45 1.91 -20.12
N GLY A 207 7.29 2.91 -19.85
CA GLY A 207 8.45 3.29 -20.68
C GLY A 207 9.62 2.32 -20.52
N THR A 208 9.37 1.03 -20.78
CA THR A 208 10.29 -0.10 -20.51
C THR A 208 10.50 -1.00 -21.73
N VAL A 209 10.52 -0.45 -22.94
CA VAL A 209 10.91 -1.25 -24.11
C VAL A 209 12.41 -1.53 -24.07
N LEU A 210 13.19 -0.56 -23.56
CA LEU A 210 14.60 -0.72 -23.24
C LEU A 210 14.74 -1.35 -21.84
N GLY A 211 15.42 -2.49 -21.78
CA GLY A 211 15.59 -3.25 -20.55
C GLY A 211 16.65 -2.69 -19.59
N ALA A 212 16.87 -3.40 -18.48
CA ALA A 212 17.81 -2.99 -17.43
C ALA A 212 19.27 -2.94 -17.90
N GLU A 213 19.60 -3.70 -18.95
CA GLU A 213 20.90 -3.75 -19.62
C GLU A 213 21.23 -2.50 -20.44
N ASN A 214 20.21 -1.70 -20.83
CA ASN A 214 20.47 -0.42 -21.45
C ASN A 214 21.13 0.53 -20.44
N MET A 215 22.28 1.09 -20.80
CA MET A 215 23.00 2.11 -20.04
C MET A 215 23.14 3.43 -20.82
N LEU A 216 22.40 3.63 -21.90
CA LEU A 216 22.34 4.89 -22.64
C LEU A 216 21.11 5.71 -22.23
N VAL A 217 21.29 7.03 -22.06
CA VAL A 217 20.17 7.96 -21.84
C VAL A 217 19.26 7.96 -23.07
N SER A 218 17.96 7.83 -22.85
CA SER A 218 16.92 7.80 -23.90
C SER A 218 15.55 8.14 -23.34
N GLY A 219 14.70 8.74 -24.19
CA GLY A 219 13.27 8.93 -23.90
C GLY A 219 12.40 7.68 -24.10
N ASP A 220 12.99 6.53 -24.48
CA ASP A 220 12.30 5.26 -24.79
C ASP A 220 11.17 5.47 -25.84
N TRP A 221 10.17 4.59 -25.88
CA TRP A 221 9.05 4.70 -26.80
C TRP A 221 8.18 5.97 -26.61
N PRO A 222 7.99 6.54 -25.39
CA PRO A 222 7.25 7.81 -25.24
C PRO A 222 7.98 8.99 -25.90
N GLY A 223 9.32 9.01 -25.80
CA GLY A 223 10.17 9.97 -26.50
C GLY A 223 10.07 9.80 -28.02
N ALA A 224 10.08 8.56 -28.51
CA ALA A 224 9.90 8.26 -29.93
C ALA A 224 8.52 8.68 -30.47
N MET A 225 7.45 8.49 -29.67
CA MET A 225 6.10 8.96 -29.99
C MET A 225 6.05 10.48 -30.11
N SER A 226 6.59 11.17 -29.11
CA SER A 226 6.64 12.64 -29.10
C SER A 226 7.40 13.16 -30.33
N ALA A 227 8.56 12.58 -30.63
CA ALA A 227 9.35 12.95 -31.80
C ALA A 227 8.62 12.65 -33.13
N ALA A 228 7.81 11.59 -33.21
CA ALA A 228 7.04 11.28 -34.41
C ALA A 228 5.91 12.31 -34.65
N LEU A 229 5.20 12.71 -33.61
CA LEU A 229 4.17 13.76 -33.69
C LEU A 229 4.75 15.14 -33.99
N GLU A 230 5.88 15.50 -33.36
CA GLU A 230 6.59 16.77 -33.61
C GLU A 230 7.15 16.85 -35.05
N ARG A 231 7.51 15.70 -35.67
CA ARG A 231 7.84 15.63 -37.10
C ARG A 231 6.59 15.76 -37.99
N LYS A 232 5.46 15.19 -37.56
CA LYS A 232 4.20 15.26 -38.31
C LYS A 232 3.66 16.69 -38.37
N TRP A 233 3.78 17.42 -37.26
CA TRP A 233 3.38 18.81 -37.13
C TRP A 233 4.57 19.67 -36.71
N GLU A 234 5.34 20.11 -37.70
CA GLU A 234 6.56 20.90 -37.50
C GLU A 234 6.30 22.15 -36.65
N GLY A 235 7.14 22.35 -35.63
CA GLY A 235 7.03 23.47 -34.69
C GLY A 235 6.06 23.25 -33.52
N SER A 236 5.34 22.12 -33.49
CA SER A 236 4.51 21.73 -32.35
C SER A 236 5.31 21.08 -31.21
N VAL A 237 4.68 20.92 -30.04
CA VAL A 237 5.19 20.14 -28.91
C VAL A 237 4.23 19.00 -28.60
N ALA A 238 4.72 17.77 -28.55
CA ALA A 238 3.91 16.59 -28.28
C ALA A 238 4.21 16.02 -26.90
N MET A 239 3.20 15.91 -26.04
CA MET A 239 3.33 15.42 -24.67
C MET A 239 2.68 14.06 -24.51
N PHE A 240 3.45 13.12 -23.98
CA PHE A 240 2.91 11.90 -23.41
C PHE A 240 2.41 12.17 -21.99
N LEU A 241 1.21 11.69 -21.70
CA LEU A 241 0.62 11.60 -20.37
C LEU A 241 0.44 10.11 -20.08
N ASN A 242 0.98 9.66 -18.96
CA ASN A 242 0.94 8.23 -18.67
C ASN A 242 -0.39 7.84 -18.05
N GLY A 243 -1.05 6.83 -18.60
CA GLY A 243 -2.32 6.32 -18.08
C GLY A 243 -2.14 5.51 -16.78
N ALA A 244 -3.09 4.61 -16.49
CA ALA A 244 -2.99 3.70 -15.33
C ALA A 244 -2.00 2.55 -15.58
N GLU A 245 -0.71 2.89 -15.62
CA GLU A 245 0.34 1.99 -16.11
C GLU A 245 0.85 0.95 -15.11
N GLY A 246 0.45 0.98 -13.84
CA GLY A 246 1.16 0.28 -12.76
C GLY A 246 1.34 -1.23 -13.00
N ASP A 247 0.36 -1.86 -13.63
CA ASP A 247 0.41 -3.27 -14.04
C ASP A 247 0.49 -3.47 -15.57
N GLN A 248 0.83 -2.43 -16.34
CA GLN A 248 0.86 -2.42 -17.80
C GLN A 248 2.30 -2.35 -18.35
N SER A 249 2.63 -3.26 -19.26
CA SER A 249 3.87 -3.24 -20.05
C SER A 249 3.58 -3.02 -21.54
N PRO A 250 4.54 -2.46 -22.29
CA PRO A 250 4.37 -2.28 -23.72
C PRO A 250 4.28 -3.65 -24.43
N ALA A 251 3.33 -3.78 -25.35
CA ALA A 251 3.24 -4.87 -26.31
C ALA A 251 3.73 -4.34 -27.66
N THR A 252 5.03 -4.46 -27.91
CA THR A 252 5.66 -3.76 -29.04
C THR A 252 5.49 -4.52 -30.37
N PRO A 253 5.38 -3.80 -31.51
CA PRO A 253 5.60 -4.40 -32.82
C PRO A 253 6.99 -5.07 -32.91
N GLU A 254 7.12 -6.08 -33.77
CA GLU A 254 8.40 -6.77 -33.98
C GLU A 254 9.49 -5.81 -34.50
N GLY A 255 10.69 -5.93 -33.95
CA GLY A 255 11.88 -5.17 -34.31
C GLY A 255 13.13 -6.02 -34.13
N LYS A 256 14.22 -5.68 -34.82
CA LYS A 256 15.49 -6.44 -34.78
C LYS A 256 16.19 -6.36 -33.42
N ASP A 257 15.95 -5.29 -32.69
CA ASP A 257 16.49 -4.96 -31.39
C ASP A 257 15.51 -4.08 -30.62
N ASP A 258 15.82 -3.83 -29.35
CA ASP A 258 14.97 -3.08 -28.42
C ASP A 258 14.78 -1.63 -28.87
N TRP A 259 15.78 -1.04 -29.54
CA TRP A 259 15.71 0.32 -30.10
C TRP A 259 14.69 0.42 -31.23
N GLU A 260 14.73 -0.51 -32.18
CA GLU A 260 13.76 -0.55 -33.26
C GLU A 260 12.35 -0.83 -32.72
N ARG A 261 12.21 -1.70 -31.71
CA ARG A 261 10.92 -1.94 -31.04
C ARG A 261 10.39 -0.66 -30.39
N ALA A 262 11.23 0.08 -29.66
CA ALA A 262 10.85 1.33 -29.01
C ALA A 262 10.42 2.38 -30.03
N GLN A 263 11.15 2.50 -31.13
CA GLN A 263 10.83 3.43 -32.21
C GLN A 263 9.53 3.05 -32.92
N LYS A 264 9.32 1.77 -33.25
CA LYS A 264 8.09 1.28 -33.88
C LYS A 264 6.87 1.45 -32.97
N MET A 265 7.04 1.17 -31.68
CA MET A 265 6.01 1.40 -30.66
C MET A 265 5.60 2.88 -30.63
N GLY A 266 6.57 3.79 -30.53
CA GLY A 266 6.28 5.23 -30.51
C GLY A 266 5.60 5.72 -31.80
N VAL A 267 6.01 5.22 -32.97
CA VAL A 267 5.37 5.53 -34.26
C VAL A 267 3.93 5.01 -34.30
N ALA A 268 3.67 3.78 -33.87
CA ALA A 268 2.33 3.21 -33.86
C ALA A 268 1.35 4.03 -33.00
N VAL A 269 1.77 4.44 -31.80
CA VAL A 269 0.98 5.32 -30.92
C VAL A 269 0.74 6.68 -31.59
N ALA A 270 1.77 7.27 -32.21
CA ALA A 270 1.65 8.54 -32.92
C ALA A 270 0.70 8.48 -34.13
N GLU A 271 0.65 7.36 -34.85
CA GLU A 271 -0.27 7.12 -35.96
C GLU A 271 -1.72 7.05 -35.49
N ILE A 272 -1.98 6.32 -34.39
CA ILE A 272 -3.30 6.27 -33.75
C ILE A 272 -3.73 7.67 -33.29
N ALA A 273 -2.83 8.42 -32.66
CA ALA A 273 -3.11 9.80 -32.23
C ALA A 273 -3.43 10.72 -33.42
N THR A 274 -2.65 10.64 -34.50
CA THR A 274 -2.89 11.39 -35.74
C THR A 274 -4.24 11.05 -36.36
N ALA A 275 -4.61 9.76 -36.38
CA ALA A 275 -5.90 9.31 -36.91
C ALA A 275 -7.08 9.77 -36.05
N THR A 276 -6.90 9.84 -34.72
CA THR A 276 -7.91 10.39 -33.80
C THR A 276 -8.09 11.89 -34.03
N VAL A 277 -6.99 12.65 -34.12
CA VAL A 277 -7.02 14.10 -34.39
C VAL A 277 -7.71 14.43 -35.73
N ALA A 278 -7.58 13.57 -36.74
CA ALA A 278 -8.22 13.75 -38.03
C ALA A 278 -9.78 13.71 -37.98
N LYS A 279 -10.36 13.20 -36.88
CA LYS A 279 -11.81 13.12 -36.69
C LYS A 279 -12.41 14.36 -36.03
N PHE A 280 -11.58 15.25 -35.49
CA PHE A 280 -12.07 16.44 -34.78
C PHE A 280 -12.63 17.48 -35.76
N GLY A 281 -13.71 18.15 -35.38
CA GLY A 281 -14.40 19.14 -36.21
C GLY A 281 -14.14 20.56 -35.71
N LYS A 282 -13.90 21.52 -36.62
CA LYS A 282 -13.62 22.93 -36.29
C LYS A 282 -14.80 23.59 -35.54
N GLY A 283 -14.85 23.45 -34.21
CA GLY A 283 -15.82 24.11 -33.33
C GLY A 283 -15.29 25.42 -32.76
N ALA A 284 -16.19 26.27 -32.27
CA ALA A 284 -15.82 27.38 -31.40
C ALA A 284 -15.32 26.83 -30.05
N ASP A 285 -14.33 27.50 -29.45
CA ASP A 285 -13.66 26.99 -28.25
C ASP A 285 -13.97 27.84 -27.00
N ASP A 286 -14.81 27.27 -26.13
CA ASP A 286 -15.10 27.74 -24.76
C ASP A 286 -14.36 26.86 -23.71
N SER A 287 -13.28 26.19 -24.11
CA SER A 287 -12.52 25.31 -23.22
C SER A 287 -11.92 26.07 -22.05
N VAL A 288 -12.18 25.56 -20.85
CA VAL A 288 -11.54 26.02 -19.62
C VAL A 288 -10.42 25.06 -19.27
N VAL A 289 -9.23 25.61 -19.03
CA VAL A 289 -8.08 24.86 -18.52
C VAL A 289 -7.82 25.26 -17.08
N ARG A 290 -8.01 24.33 -16.14
CA ARG A 290 -7.88 24.60 -14.70
C ARG A 290 -7.67 23.32 -13.91
N GLY A 291 -7.07 23.44 -12.73
CA GLY A 291 -6.97 22.33 -11.80
C GLY A 291 -7.74 22.57 -10.48
N ARG A 292 -8.11 21.46 -9.86
CA ARG A 292 -8.60 21.36 -8.49
C ARG A 292 -7.62 20.47 -7.75
N ALA A 293 -7.00 21.00 -6.71
CA ALA A 293 -6.00 20.27 -5.95
C ALA A 293 -6.11 20.60 -4.47
N GLN A 294 -5.79 19.62 -3.64
CA GLN A 294 -5.74 19.76 -2.18
C GLN A 294 -4.70 18.79 -1.63
N ASP A 295 -4.02 19.21 -0.57
CA ASP A 295 -3.11 18.35 0.18
C ASP A 295 -3.89 17.51 1.18
N PHE A 296 -3.59 16.22 1.22
CA PHE A 296 -4.22 15.27 2.12
C PHE A 296 -3.17 14.51 2.93
N ASP A 297 -3.47 14.29 4.20
CA ASP A 297 -2.75 13.32 5.03
C ASP A 297 -2.95 11.92 4.43
N MET A 298 -1.85 11.26 4.12
CA MET A 298 -1.88 9.93 3.54
C MET A 298 -2.16 8.86 4.60
N PRO A 299 -2.68 7.68 4.20
CA PRO A 299 -2.69 6.52 5.07
C PRO A 299 -1.29 6.27 5.66
N PRO A 300 -1.17 5.92 6.96
CA PRO A 300 0.13 5.65 7.56
C PRO A 300 0.88 4.53 6.83
N THR A 301 2.19 4.69 6.68
CA THR A 301 3.09 3.66 6.13
C THR A 301 4.02 3.14 7.22
N ALA A 302 4.59 1.96 7.01
CA ALA A 302 5.56 1.41 7.94
C ALA A 302 6.92 2.15 7.91
N PHE A 303 7.16 3.01 6.91
CA PHE A 303 8.35 3.85 6.77
C PHE A 303 8.15 5.17 7.52
N GLN A 304 8.80 5.32 8.68
CA GLN A 304 8.61 6.46 9.58
C GLN A 304 9.74 7.49 9.39
N GLY A 305 9.45 8.57 8.65
CA GLY A 305 10.39 9.67 8.41
C GLY A 305 11.18 9.56 7.10
N GLU A 306 11.17 8.39 6.45
CA GLU A 306 11.77 8.18 5.12
C GLU A 306 10.76 8.35 3.98
N TRP A 307 9.47 8.48 4.30
CA TRP A 307 8.39 8.62 3.34
C TRP A 307 7.53 9.85 3.64
N PRO A 308 7.01 10.57 2.62
CA PRO A 308 6.09 11.68 2.86
C PRO A 308 4.86 11.24 3.65
N THR A 309 4.30 12.14 4.45
CA THR A 309 3.06 11.90 5.24
C THR A 309 1.82 12.56 4.62
N HIS A 310 2.02 13.43 3.64
CA HIS A 310 0.98 14.13 2.91
C HIS A 310 1.33 14.13 1.42
N THR A 311 0.31 14.28 0.57
CA THR A 311 0.52 14.47 -0.87
C THR A 311 -0.60 15.33 -1.45
N THR A 312 -0.30 16.00 -2.56
CA THR A 312 -1.29 16.76 -3.34
C THR A 312 -2.06 15.80 -4.25
N VAL A 313 -3.37 15.68 -4.02
CA VAL A 313 -4.28 15.02 -4.98
C VAL A 313 -4.85 16.08 -5.91
N GLN A 314 -4.87 15.81 -7.22
CA GLN A 314 -5.27 16.79 -8.23
C GLN A 314 -6.22 16.18 -9.28
N VAL A 315 -7.26 16.93 -9.62
CA VAL A 315 -8.06 16.75 -10.84
C VAL A 315 -7.78 17.92 -11.76
N PHE A 316 -7.35 17.67 -12.98
CA PHE A 316 -7.01 18.70 -13.96
C PHE A 316 -7.97 18.64 -15.15
N ASP A 317 -8.66 19.75 -15.40
CA ASP A 317 -9.52 19.91 -16.57
C ASP A 317 -8.71 20.55 -17.70
N LEU A 318 -8.48 19.80 -18.79
CA LEU A 318 -7.84 20.27 -20.01
C LEU A 318 -8.92 20.36 -21.10
N GLY A 319 -9.76 21.39 -20.99
CA GLY A 319 -10.96 21.54 -21.82
C GLY A 319 -11.94 20.36 -21.66
N PRO A 320 -12.21 19.58 -22.73
CA PRO A 320 -13.09 18.41 -22.67
C PRO A 320 -12.46 17.18 -21.98
N LEU A 321 -11.14 17.17 -21.75
CA LEU A 321 -10.49 16.12 -20.97
C LEU A 321 -10.53 16.45 -19.47
N ARG A 322 -10.82 15.43 -18.66
CA ARG A 322 -10.63 15.45 -17.21
C ARG A 322 -9.59 14.42 -16.82
N LEU A 323 -8.50 14.91 -16.25
CA LEU A 323 -7.34 14.13 -15.85
C LEU A 323 -7.40 13.87 -14.35
N PHE A 324 -7.39 12.60 -13.96
CA PHE A 324 -7.24 12.15 -12.58
C PHE A 324 -5.75 11.91 -12.32
N CYS A 325 -5.12 12.82 -11.59
CA CYS A 325 -3.67 12.84 -11.43
C CYS A 325 -3.26 12.05 -10.18
N PHE A 326 -2.48 10.99 -10.37
CA PHE A 326 -1.97 10.13 -9.30
C PHE A 326 -0.49 10.41 -9.04
N PRO A 327 -0.08 10.62 -7.78
CA PRO A 327 1.32 10.83 -7.39
C PRO A 327 2.11 9.51 -7.33
N GLY A 328 2.05 8.71 -8.38
CA GLY A 328 2.64 7.37 -8.44
C GLY A 328 2.02 6.54 -9.56
N GLU A 329 2.09 5.22 -9.43
CA GLU A 329 1.76 4.27 -10.48
C GLU A 329 0.49 3.47 -10.14
N PRO A 330 -0.71 3.98 -10.48
CA PRO A 330 -1.95 3.21 -10.29
C PRO A 330 -2.03 2.06 -11.29
N CYS A 331 -2.40 0.88 -10.80
CA CYS A 331 -2.86 -0.21 -11.68
C CYS A 331 -4.19 0.14 -12.35
N VAL A 332 -4.50 -0.55 -13.44
CA VAL A 332 -5.68 -0.27 -14.28
C VAL A 332 -6.99 -0.25 -13.50
N ALA A 333 -7.21 -1.21 -12.60
CA ALA A 333 -8.45 -1.24 -11.81
C ALA A 333 -8.60 -0.02 -10.89
N VAL A 334 -7.51 0.50 -10.31
CA VAL A 334 -7.52 1.74 -9.51
C VAL A 334 -7.81 2.95 -10.40
N GLY A 335 -7.16 3.03 -11.55
CA GLY A 335 -7.39 4.11 -12.53
C GLY A 335 -8.84 4.14 -13.03
N ARG A 336 -9.41 2.98 -13.36
CA ARG A 336 -10.82 2.84 -13.80
C ARG A 336 -11.82 3.27 -12.73
N ALA A 337 -11.54 2.97 -11.46
CA ALA A 337 -12.39 3.42 -10.36
C ALA A 337 -12.44 4.96 -10.28
N ALA A 338 -11.32 5.64 -10.55
CA ALA A 338 -11.28 7.10 -10.60
C ALA A 338 -12.01 7.66 -11.82
N THR A 339 -11.76 7.14 -13.03
CA THR A 339 -12.41 7.65 -14.26
C THR A 339 -13.92 7.39 -14.29
N ALA A 340 -14.39 6.34 -13.61
CA ALA A 340 -15.83 6.06 -13.42
C ALA A 340 -16.58 7.19 -12.71
N LEU A 341 -15.90 8.06 -11.96
CA LEU A 341 -16.52 9.25 -11.34
C LEU A 341 -17.05 10.27 -12.38
N CYS A 342 -16.69 10.11 -13.65
CA CYS A 342 -17.18 10.94 -14.76
C CYS A 342 -18.21 10.26 -15.66
N ALA A 343 -18.72 9.07 -15.30
CA ALA A 343 -19.63 8.30 -16.14
C ALA A 343 -20.90 9.08 -16.55
N ASP A 344 -21.37 10.00 -15.71
CA ASP A 344 -22.59 10.80 -15.93
C ASP A 344 -22.33 12.18 -16.54
N ASN A 345 -21.08 12.51 -16.94
CA ASN A 345 -20.71 13.82 -17.48
C ASN A 345 -20.22 13.72 -18.94
N ASP A 346 -20.45 14.78 -19.73
CA ASP A 346 -20.01 14.89 -21.14
C ASP A 346 -18.48 15.03 -21.35
N ARG A 347 -17.66 14.67 -20.35
CA ARG A 347 -16.19 14.80 -20.42
C ARG A 347 -15.52 13.45 -20.65
N ILE A 348 -14.40 13.48 -21.36
CA ILE A 348 -13.53 12.32 -21.51
C ILE A 348 -12.63 12.26 -20.27
N ALA A 349 -12.78 11.22 -19.46
CA ALA A 349 -11.94 10.98 -18.31
C ALA A 349 -10.70 10.17 -18.70
N ALA A 350 -9.55 10.56 -18.16
CA ALA A 350 -8.25 9.93 -18.34
C ALA A 350 -7.47 9.97 -17.02
N VAL A 351 -6.47 9.09 -16.89
CA VAL A 351 -5.57 9.02 -15.73
C VAL A 351 -4.25 9.68 -16.10
N VAL A 352 -3.60 10.36 -15.16
CA VAL A 352 -2.20 10.78 -15.32
C VAL A 352 -1.42 10.22 -14.14
N ALA A 353 -0.68 9.14 -14.37
CA ALA A 353 0.27 8.56 -13.42
C ALA A 353 1.54 9.43 -13.32
N CYS A 354 2.33 9.18 -12.28
CA CYS A 354 3.57 9.90 -11.99
C CYS A 354 3.39 11.43 -12.00
N ALA A 355 2.22 11.89 -11.54
CA ALA A 355 1.83 13.28 -11.52
C ALA A 355 2.19 13.93 -10.18
N ASN A 356 2.86 15.08 -10.22
CA ASN A 356 3.27 15.92 -9.11
C ASN A 356 4.35 15.33 -8.21
N GLU A 357 4.34 14.01 -8.01
CA GLU A 357 5.27 13.25 -7.17
C GLU A 357 5.27 11.78 -7.62
N HIS A 358 6.20 10.97 -7.11
CA HIS A 358 6.24 9.53 -7.27
C HIS A 358 6.29 8.84 -5.91
N LEU A 359 5.19 8.20 -5.53
CA LEU A 359 4.96 7.53 -4.24
C LEU A 359 4.79 6.01 -4.39
N GLY A 360 5.44 5.41 -5.38
CA GLY A 360 5.34 3.97 -5.62
C GLY A 360 4.05 3.59 -6.32
N TYR A 361 3.57 2.37 -6.04
CA TYR A 361 2.44 1.76 -6.74
C TYR A 361 1.14 1.88 -5.96
N PHE A 362 0.02 1.97 -6.69
CA PHE A 362 -1.32 1.89 -6.11
C PHE A 362 -2.05 0.70 -6.72
N VAL A 363 -2.19 -0.35 -5.92
CA VAL A 363 -2.72 -1.64 -6.37
C VAL A 363 -4.16 -1.85 -5.90
N PRO A 364 -4.95 -2.67 -6.62
CA PRO A 364 -6.19 -3.22 -6.11
C PRO A 364 -5.96 -4.05 -4.85
N GLU A 365 -6.99 -4.18 -4.01
CA GLU A 365 -6.90 -4.86 -2.72
C GLU A 365 -6.46 -6.32 -2.82
N ASP A 366 -6.98 -7.05 -3.80
CA ASP A 366 -6.60 -8.44 -4.08
C ASP A 366 -5.12 -8.56 -4.47
N TYR A 367 -4.59 -7.63 -5.26
CA TYR A 367 -3.16 -7.59 -5.61
C TYR A 367 -2.29 -7.34 -4.38
N TYR A 368 -2.75 -6.48 -3.46
CA TYR A 368 -2.02 -6.18 -2.23
C TYR A 368 -1.73 -7.47 -1.44
N TYR A 369 -2.75 -8.31 -1.27
CA TYR A 369 -2.64 -9.58 -0.54
C TYR A 369 -1.94 -10.69 -1.33
N ALA A 370 -2.11 -10.74 -2.65
CA ALA A 370 -1.44 -11.72 -3.50
C ALA A 370 0.09 -11.54 -3.54
N GLY A 371 0.59 -10.33 -3.27
CA GLY A 371 2.00 -9.97 -3.37
C GLY A 371 2.39 -9.63 -4.81
N GLY A 372 3.65 -9.84 -5.18
CA GLY A 372 4.19 -9.39 -6.47
C GLY A 372 4.94 -8.06 -6.38
N TYR A 373 5.45 -7.60 -7.52
CA TYR A 373 6.32 -6.43 -7.58
C TYR A 373 5.57 -5.15 -7.20
N GLU A 374 4.41 -4.92 -7.84
CA GLU A 374 3.55 -3.75 -7.62
C GLU A 374 3.08 -3.69 -6.18
N SER A 375 2.65 -4.82 -5.60
CA SER A 375 2.28 -4.88 -4.18
C SER A 375 3.46 -4.52 -3.28
N THR A 376 4.66 -5.05 -3.54
CA THR A 376 5.87 -4.78 -2.72
C THR A 376 6.22 -3.29 -2.66
N LEU A 377 5.84 -2.52 -3.69
CA LEU A 377 6.06 -1.08 -3.78
C LEU A 377 4.80 -0.24 -3.51
N CYS A 378 3.72 -0.86 -3.04
CA CYS A 378 2.52 -0.19 -2.54
C CYS A 378 2.61 -0.02 -1.01
N PHE A 379 2.82 1.21 -0.55
CA PHE A 379 3.08 1.51 0.86
C PHE A 379 1.87 2.07 1.62
N LEU A 380 0.78 2.41 0.92
CA LEU A 380 -0.41 3.06 1.48
C LEU A 380 -1.49 2.07 1.98
N GLY A 381 -1.18 0.77 2.03
CA GLY A 381 -2.11 -0.27 2.48
C GLY A 381 -3.06 -0.82 1.39
N PRO A 382 -3.87 -1.84 1.74
CA PRO A 382 -4.66 -2.64 0.79
C PRO A 382 -5.77 -1.88 0.06
N ARG A 383 -6.29 -0.78 0.62
CA ARG A 383 -7.38 0.01 0.04
C ARG A 383 -6.94 1.42 -0.36
N CYS A 384 -5.69 1.57 -0.77
CA CYS A 384 -5.15 2.85 -1.23
C CYS A 384 -5.91 3.43 -2.43
N GLY A 385 -6.40 2.57 -3.35
CA GLY A 385 -7.23 3.01 -4.47
C GLY A 385 -8.52 3.69 -4.04
N ASP A 386 -9.23 3.11 -3.07
CA ASP A 386 -10.46 3.69 -2.51
C ASP A 386 -10.19 5.02 -1.81
N TRP A 387 -9.04 5.15 -1.13
CA TRP A 387 -8.60 6.40 -0.53
C TRP A 387 -8.46 7.49 -1.61
N PHE A 388 -7.79 7.22 -2.73
CA PHE A 388 -7.68 8.18 -3.84
C PHE A 388 -9.05 8.53 -4.45
N VAL A 389 -9.90 7.54 -4.71
CA VAL A 389 -11.24 7.77 -5.24
C VAL A 389 -12.05 8.68 -4.30
N ALA A 390 -11.97 8.47 -2.99
CA ALA A 390 -12.61 9.36 -2.02
C ALA A 390 -12.07 10.79 -2.07
N ARG A 391 -10.75 10.98 -2.21
CA ARG A 391 -10.13 12.32 -2.37
C ARG A 391 -10.57 13.00 -3.67
N PHE A 392 -10.67 12.26 -4.78
CA PHE A 392 -11.19 12.81 -6.03
C PHE A 392 -12.66 13.20 -5.93
N ARG A 393 -13.48 12.43 -5.20
CA ARG A 393 -14.88 12.79 -4.92
C ARG A 393 -14.98 14.11 -4.15
N GLU A 394 -14.13 14.30 -3.14
CA GLU A 394 -14.05 15.56 -2.38
C GLU A 394 -13.69 16.74 -3.29
N LEU A 395 -12.68 16.58 -4.16
CA LEU A 395 -12.28 17.58 -5.16
C LEU A 395 -13.35 17.87 -6.23
N LEU A 396 -14.32 16.97 -6.39
CA LEU A 396 -15.45 17.12 -7.32
C LEU A 396 -16.74 17.54 -6.60
N ASP A 397 -16.65 17.97 -5.34
CA ASP A 397 -17.78 18.38 -4.50
C ASP A 397 -18.89 17.30 -4.38
N MET A 398 -18.51 16.02 -4.48
CA MET A 398 -19.42 14.90 -4.34
C MET A 398 -19.62 14.55 -2.86
N LYS A 399 -20.83 14.12 -2.48
CA LYS A 399 -21.13 13.75 -1.08
C LYS A 399 -20.18 12.63 -0.59
N PRO A 400 -19.48 12.83 0.54
CA PRO A 400 -18.68 11.79 1.16
C PRO A 400 -19.58 10.74 1.82
N GLU A 401 -19.09 9.51 1.91
CA GLU A 401 -19.73 8.50 2.74
C GLU A 401 -19.42 8.76 4.22
N PRO A 402 -20.40 8.60 5.13
CA PRO A 402 -20.13 8.77 6.55
C PRO A 402 -19.18 7.67 7.05
N PRO A 403 -18.19 8.01 7.90
CA PRO A 403 -17.29 7.01 8.44
C PRO A 403 -18.05 6.03 9.35
N PRO A 404 -17.68 4.75 9.39
CA PRO A 404 -18.29 3.78 10.28
C PRO A 404 -18.00 4.13 11.75
N VAL A 405 -19.02 3.93 12.59
CA VAL A 405 -18.92 4.14 14.03
C VAL A 405 -18.86 2.76 14.71
N PRO A 406 -17.73 2.38 15.33
CA PRO A 406 -17.58 1.06 15.92
C PRO A 406 -18.44 0.96 17.20
N ASN A 407 -19.10 -0.18 17.38
CA ASN A 407 -19.73 -0.52 18.65
C ASN A 407 -18.69 -1.20 19.55
N VAL A 408 -18.06 -0.42 20.42
CA VAL A 408 -16.99 -0.88 21.31
C VAL A 408 -17.23 -0.43 22.75
N ARG A 409 -16.96 -1.33 23.70
CA ARG A 409 -16.86 -1.04 25.13
C ARG A 409 -15.47 -1.40 25.61
N THR A 410 -14.92 -0.57 26.50
CA THR A 410 -13.58 -0.77 27.06
C THR A 410 -13.63 -0.63 28.57
N ASP A 411 -13.08 -1.62 29.27
CA ASP A 411 -12.89 -1.60 30.71
C ASP A 411 -11.42 -1.86 31.05
N VAL A 412 -11.01 -1.51 32.27
CA VAL A 412 -9.69 -1.86 32.80
C VAL A 412 -9.79 -3.11 33.68
N MET A 413 -8.85 -4.01 33.50
CA MET A 413 -8.76 -5.33 34.14
C MET A 413 -7.37 -5.49 34.77
N GLY A 414 -7.20 -4.95 35.98
CA GLY A 414 -5.88 -4.86 36.61
C GLY A 414 -4.97 -3.92 35.82
N ARG A 415 -3.87 -4.44 35.25
CA ARG A 415 -2.96 -3.68 34.35
C ARG A 415 -3.32 -3.79 32.86
N PHE A 416 -4.28 -4.65 32.49
CA PHE A 416 -4.66 -4.87 31.10
C PHE A 416 -5.99 -4.20 30.77
N LYS A 417 -6.26 -4.01 29.48
CA LYS A 417 -7.57 -3.56 29.00
C LYS A 417 -8.42 -4.76 28.58
N LYS A 418 -9.72 -4.65 28.82
CA LYS A 418 -10.75 -5.51 28.25
C LYS A 418 -11.50 -4.72 27.18
N VAL A 419 -11.54 -5.24 25.97
CA VAL A 419 -12.23 -4.63 24.83
C VAL A 419 -13.31 -5.58 24.35
N VAL A 420 -14.53 -5.08 24.23
CA VAL A 420 -15.67 -5.82 23.67
C VAL A 420 -16.14 -5.06 22.45
N ALA A 421 -15.99 -5.63 21.27
CA ALA A 421 -16.32 -4.99 20.01
C ALA A 421 -17.32 -5.85 19.21
N ARG A 422 -18.32 -5.20 18.61
CA ARG A 422 -19.40 -5.86 17.86
C ARG A 422 -19.58 -5.20 16.50
N GLY A 423 -19.75 -5.99 15.45
CA GLY A 423 -20.07 -5.47 14.12
C GLY A 423 -19.60 -6.37 12.97
N THR A 424 -19.40 -5.76 11.80
CA THR A 424 -18.60 -6.37 10.74
C THR A 424 -17.17 -6.58 11.23
N PRO A 425 -16.36 -7.42 10.57
CA PRO A 425 -14.96 -7.59 10.95
C PRO A 425 -14.19 -6.26 11.01
N TYR A 426 -14.40 -5.38 10.02
CA TYR A 426 -13.83 -4.03 10.05
C TYR A 426 -14.30 -3.19 11.24
N GLU A 427 -15.60 -3.18 11.59
CA GLU A 427 -16.12 -2.45 12.75
C GLU A 427 -15.54 -2.97 14.08
N ILE A 428 -15.36 -4.30 14.20
CA ILE A 428 -14.70 -4.94 15.35
C ILE A 428 -13.26 -4.46 15.45
N GLY A 429 -12.52 -4.55 14.34
CA GLY A 429 -11.14 -4.10 14.25
C GLY A 429 -10.99 -2.63 14.60
N LEU A 430 -11.84 -1.78 14.05
CA LEU A 430 -11.86 -0.34 14.31
C LEU A 430 -12.08 -0.02 15.79
N GLY A 431 -12.98 -0.76 16.44
CA GLY A 431 -13.17 -0.69 17.89
C GLY A 431 -11.93 -1.10 18.68
N HIS A 432 -11.30 -2.23 18.31
CA HIS A 432 -10.06 -2.71 18.91
C HIS A 432 -8.92 -1.69 18.76
N GLY A 433 -8.67 -1.21 17.54
CA GLY A 433 -7.63 -0.22 17.25
C GLY A 433 -7.77 1.07 18.06
N ARG A 434 -8.99 1.60 18.16
CA ARG A 434 -9.28 2.81 18.95
C ARG A 434 -9.13 2.59 20.45
N ALA A 435 -9.56 1.43 20.96
CA ALA A 435 -9.48 1.13 22.38
C ALA A 435 -8.04 0.91 22.88
N LEU A 436 -7.18 0.34 22.01
CA LEU A 436 -5.81 -0.06 22.34
C LEU A 436 -4.74 0.76 21.61
N THR A 437 -5.05 1.97 21.13
CA THR A 437 -4.12 2.76 20.29
C THR A 437 -2.74 2.93 20.92
N GLN A 438 -2.65 3.22 22.22
CA GLN A 438 -1.38 3.42 22.90
C GLN A 438 -0.61 2.10 23.06
N GLU A 439 -1.30 1.01 23.38
CA GLU A 439 -0.71 -0.32 23.54
C GLU A 439 -0.22 -0.88 22.19
N ILE A 440 -0.97 -0.65 21.11
CA ILE A 440 -0.62 -1.02 19.73
C ILE A 440 0.66 -0.31 19.31
N ARG A 441 0.74 1.02 19.50
CA ARG A 441 1.94 1.80 19.16
C ARG A 441 3.16 1.31 19.94
N LYS A 442 3.03 1.10 21.25
CA LYS A 442 4.11 0.54 22.09
C LYS A 442 4.56 -0.84 21.59
N HIS A 443 3.64 -1.68 21.15
CA HIS A 443 3.96 -3.01 20.62
C HIS A 443 4.72 -2.92 19.28
N GLY A 444 4.29 -2.03 18.38
CA GLY A 444 4.98 -1.75 17.12
C GLY A 444 6.38 -1.15 17.35
N ASP A 445 6.50 -0.12 18.19
CA ASP A 445 7.75 0.56 18.52
C ASP A 445 8.78 -0.41 19.13
N PHE A 446 8.32 -1.32 19.99
CA PHE A 446 9.17 -2.36 20.55
C PHE A 446 9.79 -3.21 19.45
N TRP A 447 8.98 -3.75 18.52
CA TRP A 447 9.47 -4.60 17.44
C TRP A 447 10.34 -3.85 16.46
N ARG A 448 9.98 -2.61 16.12
CA ARG A 448 10.79 -1.72 15.29
C ARG A 448 12.17 -1.54 15.90
N ALA A 449 12.26 -1.21 17.17
CA ALA A 449 13.54 -1.06 17.87
C ALA A 449 14.35 -2.36 17.89
N GLN A 450 13.72 -3.52 18.14
CA GLN A 450 14.40 -4.82 18.09
C GLN A 450 14.95 -5.12 16.69
N ILE A 451 14.14 -4.93 15.65
CA ILE A 451 14.51 -5.22 14.25
C ILE A 451 15.62 -4.27 13.79
N THR A 452 15.48 -2.96 14.01
CA THR A 452 16.51 -1.98 13.65
C THR A 452 17.83 -2.25 14.38
N GLY A 453 17.79 -2.65 15.66
CA GLY A 453 18.98 -3.02 16.43
C GLY A 453 19.75 -4.23 15.87
N MET A 454 19.12 -5.05 15.03
CA MET A 454 19.77 -6.20 14.38
C MET A 454 20.48 -5.84 13.07
N ALA A 455 20.45 -4.59 12.63
CA ALA A 455 21.04 -4.21 11.34
C ALA A 455 22.55 -4.50 11.22
N GLY A 456 23.28 -4.51 12.35
CA GLY A 456 24.70 -4.83 12.38
C GLY A 456 25.05 -6.33 12.31
N VAL A 457 24.07 -7.23 12.48
CA VAL A 457 24.29 -8.70 12.47
C VAL A 457 23.72 -9.38 11.23
N LEU A 458 22.86 -8.68 10.46
CA LEU A 458 22.25 -9.20 9.25
C LEU A 458 23.04 -8.73 8.01
N PRO A 459 23.19 -9.56 6.97
CA PRO A 459 23.84 -9.16 5.72
C PRO A 459 22.91 -8.30 4.85
N ILE A 460 22.33 -7.24 5.41
CA ILE A 460 21.28 -6.42 4.77
C ILE A 460 21.78 -5.81 3.47
N ARG A 461 23.04 -5.38 3.43
CA ARG A 461 23.68 -4.83 2.21
C ARG A 461 23.85 -5.86 1.09
N THR A 462 23.86 -7.14 1.44
CA THR A 462 23.85 -8.24 0.47
C THR A 462 22.43 -8.53 -0.03
N MET A 463 21.41 -8.29 0.80
CA MET A 463 19.99 -8.46 0.46
C MET A 463 19.42 -7.28 -0.34
N LEU A 464 19.87 -6.06 -0.04
CA LEU A 464 19.46 -4.81 -0.65
C LEU A 464 20.73 -3.98 -0.92
N PRO A 465 21.12 -3.79 -2.19
CA PRO A 465 22.38 -3.15 -2.56
C PRO A 465 22.28 -1.62 -2.43
N PHE A 466 22.09 -1.13 -1.19
CA PHE A 466 22.11 0.29 -0.89
C PHE A 466 23.51 0.88 -1.13
N PRO A 467 23.61 2.15 -1.59
CA PRO A 467 24.87 2.89 -1.62
C PRO A 467 25.54 2.94 -0.24
N ASP A 468 26.88 3.02 -0.20
CA ASP A 468 27.64 2.92 1.05
C ASP A 468 27.31 3.97 2.11
N ASN A 469 26.76 5.11 1.69
CA ASN A 469 26.40 6.23 2.55
C ASN A 469 24.93 6.22 3.01
N VAL A 470 24.15 5.20 2.67
CA VAL A 470 22.76 5.02 3.14
C VAL A 470 22.76 4.04 4.31
N ASP A 471 22.19 4.45 5.43
CA ASP A 471 21.93 3.54 6.56
C ASP A 471 20.65 2.72 6.27
N PRO A 472 20.75 1.40 6.07
CA PRO A 472 19.58 0.58 5.78
C PRO A 472 18.78 0.19 7.04
N ALA A 473 19.29 0.48 8.24
CA ALA A 473 18.67 0.04 9.50
C ALA A 473 17.21 0.51 9.69
N PRO A 474 16.83 1.76 9.33
CA PRO A 474 15.44 2.21 9.43
C PRO A 474 14.50 1.49 8.46
N LEU A 475 15.03 0.94 7.36
CA LEU A 475 14.24 0.27 6.31
C LEU A 475 13.97 -1.20 6.62
N LEU A 476 14.67 -1.80 7.59
CA LEU A 476 14.59 -3.23 7.85
C LEU A 476 13.21 -3.67 8.36
N TYR A 477 12.66 -2.93 9.32
CA TYR A 477 11.32 -3.17 9.87
C TYR A 477 10.21 -3.09 8.80
N PRO A 478 10.08 -1.98 8.04
CA PRO A 478 9.01 -1.87 7.04
C PRO A 478 9.15 -2.92 5.93
N LEU A 479 10.36 -3.21 5.46
CA LEU A 479 10.56 -4.22 4.42
C LEU A 479 10.21 -5.64 4.90
N LEU A 480 10.50 -5.95 6.17
CA LEU A 480 10.07 -7.20 6.78
C LEU A 480 8.53 -7.27 6.93
N ALA A 481 7.91 -6.18 7.36
CA ALA A 481 6.46 -6.08 7.50
C ALA A 481 5.75 -6.31 6.16
N ILE A 482 6.25 -5.71 5.07
CA ILE A 482 5.78 -5.94 3.70
C ILE A 482 5.98 -7.40 3.29
N ARG A 483 7.12 -8.01 3.63
CA ARG A 483 7.39 -9.42 3.30
C ARG A 483 6.40 -10.38 3.97
N CYS A 484 5.84 -10.01 5.12
CA CYS A 484 4.83 -10.79 5.82
C CYS A 484 3.50 -10.90 5.05
N ARG A 485 3.26 -10.11 4.00
CA ARG A 485 2.05 -10.23 3.16
C ARG A 485 1.91 -11.59 2.50
N LEU A 486 3.01 -12.32 2.29
CA LEU A 486 2.96 -13.70 1.78
C LEU A 486 2.17 -14.66 2.68
N LEU A 487 2.09 -14.36 3.98
CA LEU A 487 1.34 -15.13 4.97
C LEU A 487 -0.17 -14.83 4.93
N LEU A 488 -0.63 -13.91 4.07
CA LEU A 488 -2.03 -13.50 3.97
C LEU A 488 -2.82 -14.24 2.88
N ARG A 489 -2.16 -14.89 1.92
CA ARG A 489 -2.80 -15.47 0.73
C ARG A 489 -3.94 -16.42 1.06
N GLU A 490 -3.76 -17.24 2.08
CA GLU A 490 -4.70 -18.26 2.54
C GLU A 490 -5.42 -17.85 3.85
N CYS A 491 -5.24 -16.59 4.28
CA CYS A 491 -5.87 -16.09 5.50
C CYS A 491 -7.35 -15.81 5.26
N GLU A 492 -8.19 -16.15 6.25
CA GLU A 492 -9.62 -15.86 6.24
C GLU A 492 -9.88 -14.35 5.96
N PRO A 493 -10.61 -13.99 4.89
CA PRO A 493 -10.81 -12.59 4.48
C PRO A 493 -11.40 -11.70 5.57
N ALA A 494 -12.28 -12.24 6.42
CA ALA A 494 -12.83 -11.51 7.56
C ALA A 494 -11.74 -11.05 8.54
N LEU A 495 -10.66 -11.83 8.73
CA LEU A 495 -9.57 -11.45 9.63
C LEU A 495 -8.68 -10.36 9.01
N LEU A 496 -8.53 -10.33 7.69
CA LEU A 496 -7.83 -9.24 6.98
C LEU A 496 -8.58 -7.91 7.18
N GLU A 497 -9.91 -7.95 7.05
CA GLU A 497 -10.78 -6.81 7.30
C GLU A 497 -10.75 -6.36 8.77
N GLU A 498 -10.70 -7.29 9.73
CA GLU A 498 -10.51 -6.97 11.14
C GLU A 498 -9.14 -6.32 11.38
N MET A 499 -8.06 -6.84 10.82
CA MET A 499 -6.72 -6.22 10.90
C MET A 499 -6.68 -4.83 10.28
N ARG A 500 -7.37 -4.61 9.15
CA ARG A 500 -7.52 -3.28 8.54
C ARG A 500 -8.24 -2.32 9.46
N GLY A 501 -9.32 -2.76 10.10
CA GLY A 501 -10.00 -1.98 11.14
C GLY A 501 -9.08 -1.63 12.29
N VAL A 502 -8.27 -2.58 12.79
CA VAL A 502 -7.30 -2.32 13.87
C VAL A 502 -6.29 -1.25 13.47
N ALA A 503 -5.75 -1.32 12.25
CA ALA A 503 -4.79 -0.35 11.72
C ALA A 503 -5.39 1.05 11.66
N ASP A 504 -6.56 1.19 11.02
CA ASP A 504 -7.29 2.46 10.89
C ASP A 504 -7.67 3.03 12.25
N GLY A 505 -8.12 2.17 13.18
CA GLY A 505 -8.54 2.56 14.52
C GLY A 505 -7.39 3.08 15.38
N ALA A 506 -6.19 2.54 15.21
CA ALA A 506 -4.98 2.98 15.91
C ALA A 506 -4.21 4.09 15.18
N GLY A 507 -4.56 4.36 13.90
CA GLY A 507 -3.83 5.29 13.04
C GLY A 507 -2.38 4.83 12.82
N VAL A 508 -2.20 3.55 12.50
CA VAL A 508 -0.89 2.92 12.20
C VAL A 508 -0.98 2.19 10.86
N ALA A 509 0.15 1.80 10.28
CA ALA A 509 0.12 1.18 8.96
C ALA A 509 -0.43 -0.25 9.03
N PHE A 510 -1.13 -0.68 7.97
CA PHE A 510 -1.63 -2.06 7.89
C PHE A 510 -0.51 -3.09 8.01
N ASP A 511 0.63 -2.85 7.36
CA ASP A 511 1.78 -3.77 7.42
C ASP A 511 2.34 -3.93 8.84
N GLU A 512 2.22 -2.90 9.69
CA GLU A 512 2.62 -3.01 11.10
C GLU A 512 1.70 -3.97 11.84
N ILE A 513 0.37 -3.82 11.68
CA ILE A 513 -0.61 -4.73 12.28
C ILE A 513 -0.43 -6.15 11.74
N LEU A 514 -0.19 -6.28 10.44
CA LEU A 514 0.14 -7.55 9.83
C LEU A 514 1.35 -8.20 10.50
N PHE A 515 2.46 -7.46 10.63
CA PHE A 515 3.66 -7.96 11.30
C PHE A 515 3.36 -8.40 12.75
N LEU A 516 2.59 -7.61 13.50
CA LEU A 516 2.15 -8.00 14.85
C LEU A 516 1.35 -9.31 14.86
N ASN A 517 0.64 -9.63 13.77
CA ASN A 517 -0.10 -10.88 13.56
C ASN A 517 0.69 -11.98 12.85
N THR A 518 1.99 -11.81 12.58
CA THR A 518 2.81 -12.82 11.90
C THR A 518 4.17 -13.07 12.55
N TRP A 519 4.65 -12.20 13.44
CA TRP A 519 6.03 -12.26 13.95
C TRP A 519 6.41 -13.60 14.57
N MET A 520 5.46 -14.31 15.21
CA MET A 520 5.73 -15.64 15.80
C MET A 520 6.05 -16.68 14.72
N ALA A 521 5.31 -16.67 13.62
CA ALA A 521 5.60 -17.51 12.46
C ALA A 521 6.93 -17.15 11.81
N VAL A 522 7.31 -15.87 11.82
CA VAL A 522 8.63 -15.41 11.33
C VAL A 522 9.77 -15.84 12.27
N ALA A 523 9.54 -15.83 13.58
CA ALA A 523 10.55 -16.15 14.59
C ALA A 523 10.86 -17.65 14.75
N ASP A 524 9.98 -18.52 14.27
CA ASP A 524 10.16 -19.98 14.34
C ASP A 524 10.65 -20.61 13.02
N GLN A 525 11.17 -19.80 12.09
CA GLN A 525 11.77 -20.24 10.83
C GLN A 525 13.22 -20.76 10.99
N THR A 526 13.72 -21.42 9.95
CA THR A 526 14.95 -22.24 9.97
C THR A 526 16.17 -21.53 9.38
N ASP A 527 15.93 -20.56 8.49
CA ASP A 527 16.93 -19.80 7.76
C ASP A 527 17.53 -18.67 8.62
N PRO A 528 18.86 -18.46 8.69
CA PRO A 528 19.47 -17.27 9.28
C PRO A 528 19.03 -15.93 8.66
N THR A 529 18.42 -15.94 7.46
CA THR A 529 17.74 -14.77 6.88
C THR A 529 16.32 -14.54 7.43
N ALA A 530 15.76 -15.51 8.15
CA ALA A 530 14.50 -15.37 8.87
C ALA A 530 14.76 -14.82 10.28
N LEU A 531 14.18 -13.65 10.53
CA LEU A 531 14.85 -12.57 11.23
C LEU A 531 14.90 -12.66 12.76
N PHE A 532 14.37 -13.69 13.42
CA PHE A 532 14.37 -13.74 14.89
C PHE A 532 14.47 -15.17 15.41
N LYS A 533 15.27 -15.40 16.47
CA LYS A 533 15.10 -16.55 17.38
C LYS A 533 14.73 -16.01 18.76
N LEU A 534 13.52 -15.50 18.89
CA LEU A 534 12.93 -15.11 20.17
C LEU A 534 11.92 -16.18 20.56
N LYS A 535 12.29 -17.09 21.46
CA LYS A 535 11.40 -18.15 21.96
C LYS A 535 10.80 -17.75 23.32
N PRO A 536 9.58 -17.17 23.38
CA PRO A 536 8.87 -17.12 24.64
C PRO A 536 8.59 -18.56 25.10
N GLY A 537 8.98 -18.90 26.32
CA GLY A 537 8.58 -20.17 26.91
C GLY A 537 7.11 -20.09 27.31
N CYS A 538 6.26 -20.92 26.72
CA CYS A 538 4.86 -21.10 27.04
C CYS A 538 4.61 -22.54 27.51
N ALA A 539 3.61 -22.75 28.36
CA ALA A 539 3.17 -24.09 28.75
C ALA A 539 1.64 -24.15 28.89
N THR A 540 1.04 -25.14 28.24
CA THR A 540 -0.38 -25.45 28.37
C THR A 540 -0.64 -26.68 29.25
N ALA A 541 -1.71 -26.64 30.05
CA ALA A 541 -2.23 -27.74 30.83
C ALA A 541 -3.75 -27.89 30.65
N ALA A 542 -4.23 -29.12 30.52
CA ALA A 542 -5.66 -29.42 30.37
C ALA A 542 -6.08 -30.59 31.28
N ALA A 543 -7.13 -30.41 32.07
CA ALA A 543 -7.61 -31.43 33.00
C ALA A 543 -9.10 -31.25 33.35
N GLY A 544 -9.91 -32.29 33.16
CA GLY A 544 -11.36 -32.20 33.39
C GLY A 544 -11.97 -31.12 32.50
N LYS A 545 -12.65 -30.14 33.10
CA LYS A 545 -13.21 -28.95 32.42
C LYS A 545 -12.25 -27.77 32.29
N TRP A 546 -10.98 -27.96 32.65
CA TRP A 546 -10.02 -26.87 32.76
C TRP A 546 -9.04 -26.85 31.59
N LEU A 547 -8.77 -25.64 31.08
CA LEU A 547 -7.64 -25.34 30.20
C LEU A 547 -6.86 -24.16 30.80
N ALA A 548 -5.54 -24.27 30.89
CA ALA A 548 -4.70 -23.25 31.52
C ALA A 548 -3.41 -23.01 30.71
N HIS A 549 -2.99 -21.75 30.59
CA HIS A 549 -1.88 -21.33 29.72
C HIS A 549 -1.13 -20.09 30.27
N ASN A 550 0.21 -20.04 30.12
CA ASN A 550 1.07 -18.98 30.66
C ASN A 550 2.16 -18.47 29.68
N ALA A 551 1.95 -17.34 29.01
CA ALA A 551 3.02 -16.47 28.48
C ALA A 551 2.41 -15.29 27.73
N PHE A 552 2.47 -14.10 28.31
CA PHE A 552 2.10 -12.87 27.60
C PHE A 552 3.05 -11.73 28.00
N PRO A 553 3.37 -10.80 27.09
CA PRO A 553 4.12 -9.57 27.36
C PRO A 553 3.23 -8.51 28.02
N ASP A 554 3.83 -7.37 28.41
CA ASP A 554 3.13 -6.27 29.09
C ASP A 554 2.06 -5.55 28.20
N VAL A 555 2.00 -5.86 26.90
CA VAL A 555 1.02 -5.32 25.93
C VAL A 555 -0.20 -6.23 25.74
N ALA A 556 -0.46 -7.16 26.65
CA ALA A 556 -1.60 -8.06 26.57
C ALA A 556 -2.94 -7.35 26.81
N ALA A 557 -4.00 -7.85 26.18
CA ALA A 557 -5.37 -7.40 26.36
C ALA A 557 -6.36 -8.56 26.24
N LEU A 558 -7.49 -8.44 26.92
CA LEU A 558 -8.64 -9.31 26.68
C LEU A 558 -9.51 -8.68 25.59
N VAL A 559 -9.55 -9.27 24.41
CA VAL A 559 -10.39 -8.80 23.29
C VAL A 559 -11.52 -9.80 23.09
N VAL A 560 -12.75 -9.30 23.08
CA VAL A 560 -13.96 -10.08 22.77
C VAL A 560 -14.55 -9.55 21.48
N ALA A 561 -14.40 -10.33 20.42
CA ALA A 561 -14.95 -10.04 19.11
C ALA A 561 -16.33 -10.67 18.99
N ILE A 562 -17.34 -9.87 18.64
CA ILE A 562 -18.73 -10.29 18.47
C ILE A 562 -19.15 -10.01 17.02
N PRO A 563 -18.89 -10.94 16.09
CA PRO A 563 -19.15 -10.70 14.68
C PRO A 563 -20.65 -10.74 14.36
N LYS A 564 -21.04 -10.07 13.28
CA LYS A 564 -22.39 -10.18 12.68
C LYS A 564 -22.67 -11.62 12.21
N GLU A 565 -21.63 -12.33 11.77
CA GLU A 565 -21.69 -13.72 11.30
C GLU A 565 -20.65 -14.59 12.02
N GLY A 566 -21.03 -15.81 12.39
CA GLY A 566 -20.19 -16.69 13.21
C GLY A 566 -20.39 -16.46 14.71
N ARG A 567 -19.43 -16.95 15.51
CA ARG A 567 -19.51 -16.95 16.97
C ARG A 567 -18.69 -15.85 17.61
N PRO A 568 -19.14 -15.31 18.76
CA PRO A 568 -18.28 -14.52 19.60
C PRO A 568 -17.06 -15.31 20.07
N VAL A 569 -15.89 -14.68 20.05
CA VAL A 569 -14.63 -15.26 20.52
C VAL A 569 -13.99 -14.30 21.52
N ALA A 570 -13.70 -14.79 22.72
CA ALA A 570 -12.91 -14.09 23.72
C ALA A 570 -11.46 -14.56 23.65
N MET A 571 -10.54 -13.61 23.72
CA MET A 571 -9.13 -13.82 23.43
C MET A 571 -8.25 -13.10 24.44
N MET A 572 -7.35 -13.82 25.10
CA MET A 572 -6.19 -13.18 25.72
C MET A 572 -5.13 -13.02 24.65
N THR A 573 -5.03 -11.82 24.09
CA THR A 573 -4.17 -11.51 22.94
C THR A 573 -3.20 -10.37 23.25
N LEU A 574 -2.37 -10.01 22.28
CA LEU A 574 -1.51 -8.83 22.32
C LEU A 574 -2.22 -7.68 21.61
N ALA A 575 -1.98 -6.45 22.08
CA ALA A 575 -2.54 -5.27 21.43
C ALA A 575 -2.18 -5.25 19.93
N GLY A 576 -3.21 -5.16 19.09
CA GLY A 576 -3.08 -5.16 17.63
C GLY A 576 -3.26 -6.54 16.97
N CYS A 577 -3.28 -7.62 17.75
CA CYS A 577 -3.45 -8.97 17.22
C CYS A 577 -4.94 -9.39 17.17
N VAL A 578 -5.40 -9.91 16.04
CA VAL A 578 -6.77 -10.42 15.86
C VAL A 578 -6.89 -11.92 16.18
N GLY A 579 -5.76 -12.64 16.15
CA GLY A 579 -5.60 -13.98 16.71
C GLY A 579 -5.08 -13.94 18.13
N ALA A 580 -4.97 -15.09 18.80
CA ALA A 580 -4.50 -15.15 20.18
C ALA A 580 -3.83 -16.48 20.55
N PRO A 581 -2.82 -16.47 21.45
CA PRO A 581 -2.27 -17.68 22.05
C PRO A 581 -3.26 -18.42 22.96
N SER A 582 -4.28 -17.73 23.49
CA SER A 582 -5.38 -18.35 24.24
C SER A 582 -6.72 -17.72 23.87
N ALA A 583 -7.71 -18.56 23.56
CA ALA A 583 -9.03 -18.10 23.16
C ALA A 583 -10.12 -19.10 23.55
N MET A 584 -11.35 -18.62 23.69
CA MET A 584 -12.55 -19.45 23.89
C MET A 584 -13.74 -18.82 23.17
N ASN A 585 -14.53 -19.63 22.47
CA ASN A 585 -15.73 -19.18 21.80
C ASN A 585 -16.98 -19.25 22.70
N ALA A 586 -18.10 -18.71 22.22
CA ALA A 586 -19.38 -18.69 22.95
C ALA A 586 -20.02 -20.07 23.17
N ASP A 587 -19.52 -21.14 22.55
CA ASP A 587 -19.96 -22.52 22.79
C ASP A 587 -19.12 -23.23 23.87
N GLY A 588 -18.02 -22.62 24.32
CA GLY A 588 -17.14 -23.18 25.35
C GLY A 588 -16.00 -24.03 24.78
N VAL A 589 -15.68 -23.90 23.50
CA VAL A 589 -14.45 -24.49 22.94
C VAL A 589 -13.30 -23.52 23.19
N ALA A 590 -12.28 -23.98 23.91
CA ALA A 590 -11.10 -23.21 24.28
C ALA A 590 -9.84 -23.78 23.62
N CYS A 591 -8.96 -22.89 23.16
CA CYS A 591 -7.68 -23.24 22.54
C CYS A 591 -6.52 -22.56 23.28
N ALA A 592 -5.38 -23.26 23.35
CA ALA A 592 -4.10 -22.73 23.75
C ALA A 592 -2.99 -23.24 22.81
N ILE A 593 -2.03 -22.38 22.49
CA ILE A 593 -0.99 -22.62 21.50
C ILE A 593 0.37 -22.62 22.19
N ASP A 594 1.13 -23.70 22.00
CA ASP A 594 2.53 -23.80 22.41
C ASP A 594 3.46 -23.84 21.19
N SER A 595 4.59 -23.12 21.23
CA SER A 595 5.66 -23.29 20.25
C SER A 595 6.27 -24.68 20.36
N LEU A 596 6.37 -25.38 19.23
CA LEU A 596 6.90 -26.74 19.15
C LEU A 596 8.02 -26.78 18.09
N PRO A 597 9.30 -26.89 18.46
CA PRO A 597 10.39 -26.79 17.49
C PRO A 597 10.25 -27.77 16.32
N ALA A 598 10.18 -27.24 15.10
CA ALA A 598 10.15 -28.00 13.85
C ALA A 598 11.19 -27.42 12.85
N PRO A 599 12.49 -27.51 13.17
CA PRO A 599 13.54 -26.78 12.47
C PRO A 599 13.85 -27.27 11.04
N ASP A 600 13.16 -28.29 10.56
CA ASP A 600 13.28 -28.79 9.18
C ASP A 600 11.92 -28.74 8.44
N ASP A 601 10.88 -28.16 9.06
CA ASP A 601 9.50 -28.18 8.59
C ASP A 601 8.83 -26.81 8.83
N THR A 602 9.26 -25.84 8.02
CA THR A 602 8.80 -24.45 8.07
C THR A 602 8.45 -23.90 6.69
N GLY A 603 7.47 -23.00 6.62
CA GLY A 603 7.04 -22.32 5.41
C GLY A 603 6.54 -20.90 5.68
N LEU A 604 6.75 -20.01 4.71
CA LEU A 604 6.26 -18.62 4.71
C LEU A 604 5.03 -18.41 3.81
N GLU A 605 4.47 -19.49 3.28
CA GLU A 605 3.30 -19.47 2.38
C GLU A 605 2.02 -19.96 3.09
N GLY A 606 2.12 -20.40 4.35
CA GLY A 606 0.97 -20.84 5.14
C GLY A 606 0.37 -19.74 6.03
N VAL A 607 -0.68 -20.10 6.76
CA VAL A 607 -1.38 -19.24 7.71
C VAL A 607 -0.73 -19.34 9.09
N PRO A 608 -0.41 -18.23 9.76
CA PRO A 608 0.01 -18.24 11.16
C PRO A 608 -1.03 -18.92 12.06
N VAL A 609 -0.58 -19.86 12.90
CA VAL A 609 -1.46 -20.76 13.67
C VAL A 609 -2.53 -20.06 14.50
N TRP A 610 -2.23 -18.90 15.09
CA TRP A 610 -3.20 -18.12 15.87
C TRP A 610 -4.34 -17.51 15.06
N LEU A 611 -4.14 -17.30 13.75
CA LEU A 611 -5.18 -16.84 12.83
C LEU A 611 -6.06 -18.02 12.44
N SER A 612 -5.46 -19.19 12.17
CA SER A 612 -6.20 -20.44 11.94
C SER A 612 -7.05 -20.82 13.15
N VAL A 613 -6.51 -20.73 14.37
CA VAL A 613 -7.25 -20.94 15.62
C VAL A 613 -8.39 -19.94 15.78
N ARG A 614 -8.16 -18.66 15.49
CA ARG A 614 -9.20 -17.64 15.56
C ARG A 614 -10.35 -17.92 14.59
N ALA A 615 -10.04 -18.23 13.33
CA ALA A 615 -11.03 -18.58 12.32
C ALA A 615 -11.81 -19.84 12.74
N ALA A 616 -11.10 -20.90 13.15
CA ALA A 616 -11.71 -22.15 13.57
C ALA A 616 -12.68 -21.98 14.76
N LEU A 617 -12.30 -21.20 15.78
CA LEU A 617 -13.15 -20.91 16.94
C LEU A 617 -14.41 -20.11 16.57
N GLN A 618 -14.34 -19.24 15.57
CA GLN A 618 -15.47 -18.43 15.13
C GLN A 618 -16.52 -19.29 14.40
N PHE A 619 -16.11 -20.31 13.65
CA PHE A 619 -17.00 -21.07 12.77
C PHE A 619 -17.43 -22.45 13.28
N ASN A 620 -16.78 -23.00 14.30
CA ASN A 620 -17.07 -24.35 14.82
C ASN A 620 -17.60 -24.37 16.27
N ARG A 621 -18.25 -25.47 16.69
CA ARG A 621 -18.93 -25.61 18.01
C ARG A 621 -18.28 -26.59 18.96
N VAL A 622 -17.47 -27.52 18.46
CA VAL A 622 -16.89 -28.63 19.22
C VAL A 622 -15.40 -28.76 18.92
N ALA A 623 -14.66 -29.36 19.84
CA ALA A 623 -13.21 -29.48 19.74
C ALA A 623 -12.72 -30.25 18.49
N PRO A 624 -13.35 -31.36 18.05
CA PRO A 624 -12.95 -32.06 16.82
C PRO A 624 -13.02 -31.19 15.56
N ASP A 625 -14.11 -30.45 15.38
CA ASP A 625 -14.33 -29.60 14.22
C ASP A 625 -13.33 -28.43 14.20
N VAL A 626 -13.02 -27.87 15.37
CA VAL A 626 -11.97 -26.85 15.51
C VAL A 626 -10.60 -27.44 15.13
N ALA A 627 -10.29 -28.66 15.57
CA ALA A 627 -9.05 -29.34 15.23
C ALA A 627 -8.95 -29.61 13.73
N GLU A 628 -10.03 -30.07 13.10
CA GLU A 628 -10.11 -30.31 11.67
C GLU A 628 -9.91 -29.04 10.85
N ALA A 629 -10.57 -27.95 11.24
CA ALA A 629 -10.39 -26.67 10.56
C ALA A 629 -8.95 -26.14 10.63
N ILE A 630 -8.27 -26.33 11.78
CA ILE A 630 -6.86 -25.94 11.94
C ILE A 630 -5.94 -26.85 11.12
N GLU A 631 -6.22 -28.14 11.08
CA GLU A 631 -5.46 -29.14 10.33
C GLU A 631 -5.56 -28.95 8.80
N LEU A 632 -6.73 -28.54 8.30
CA LEU A 632 -6.94 -28.24 6.89
C LEU A 632 -6.29 -26.91 6.45
N ALA A 633 -5.98 -26.02 7.38
CA ALA A 633 -5.30 -24.77 7.07
C ALA A 633 -3.81 -25.02 6.79
N PRO A 634 -3.22 -24.41 5.74
CA PRO A 634 -1.79 -24.57 5.47
C PRO A 634 -0.97 -23.99 6.62
N GLY A 635 -0.11 -24.80 7.23
CA GLY A 635 0.70 -24.41 8.39
C GLY A 635 1.94 -23.60 8.03
N THR A 636 2.60 -23.03 9.05
CA THR A 636 3.82 -22.22 8.89
C THR A 636 5.02 -22.83 9.59
N ALA A 637 5.02 -22.92 10.90
CA ALA A 637 6.08 -23.52 11.70
C ALA A 637 5.47 -24.49 12.71
N GLY A 638 6.30 -25.15 13.51
CA GLY A 638 5.83 -26.15 14.47
C GLY A 638 5.11 -25.56 15.68
N TYR A 639 3.89 -26.02 15.91
CA TYR A 639 3.07 -25.66 17.06
C TYR A 639 2.32 -26.87 17.61
N LEU A 640 2.04 -26.84 18.92
CA LEU A 640 1.08 -27.72 19.57
C LEU A 640 -0.14 -26.88 19.96
N VAL A 641 -1.29 -27.21 19.38
CA VAL A 641 -2.58 -26.60 19.74
C VAL A 641 -3.34 -27.57 20.64
N THR A 642 -3.61 -27.14 21.88
CA THR A 642 -4.50 -27.88 22.78
C THR A 642 -5.89 -27.27 22.68
N ILE A 643 -6.87 -28.10 22.32
CA ILE A 643 -8.27 -27.71 22.08
C ILE A 643 -9.12 -28.47 23.10
N LYS A 644 -9.96 -27.76 23.84
CA LYS A 644 -10.77 -28.31 24.92
C LYS A 644 -12.21 -27.82 24.80
N ASP A 645 -13.15 -28.74 24.86
CA ASP A 645 -14.56 -28.45 25.16
C ASP A 645 -14.99 -29.30 26.38
N PRO A 646 -16.25 -29.24 26.84
CA PRO A 646 -16.69 -30.04 27.99
C PRO A 646 -16.53 -31.56 27.82
N GLU A 647 -16.57 -32.09 26.61
CA GLU A 647 -16.62 -33.52 26.33
C GLU A 647 -15.22 -34.12 26.15
N GLU A 648 -14.34 -33.43 25.43
CA GLU A 648 -13.04 -33.98 25.05
C GLU A 648 -11.90 -32.96 25.00
N THR A 649 -10.68 -33.48 24.86
CA THR A 649 -9.46 -32.70 24.67
C THR A 649 -8.76 -33.22 23.44
N VAL A 650 -8.51 -32.36 22.46
CA VAL A 650 -7.71 -32.67 21.28
C VAL A 650 -6.36 -31.95 21.38
N ARG A 651 -5.26 -32.70 21.26
CA ARG A 651 -3.91 -32.15 21.11
C ARG A 651 -3.49 -32.28 19.66
N LEU A 652 -3.41 -31.17 18.96
CA LEU A 652 -3.07 -31.13 17.54
C LEU A 652 -1.65 -30.58 17.38
N GLU A 653 -0.72 -31.41 16.92
CA GLU A 653 0.55 -30.92 16.40
C GLU A 653 0.34 -30.45 14.96
N VAL A 654 0.82 -29.26 14.62
CA VAL A 654 0.82 -28.72 13.25
C VAL A 654 2.17 -28.10 12.90
N SER A 655 2.53 -28.17 11.62
CA SER A 655 3.65 -27.47 10.99
C SER A 655 3.36 -27.26 9.50
N ALA A 656 4.34 -26.78 8.72
CA ALA A 656 4.13 -26.50 7.31
C ALA A 656 3.69 -27.73 6.50
N THR A 657 4.23 -28.91 6.82
CA THR A 657 3.99 -30.15 6.06
C THR A 657 3.43 -31.30 6.88
N HIS A 658 3.16 -31.10 8.17
CA HIS A 658 2.71 -32.18 9.06
C HIS A 658 1.59 -31.74 10.01
N SER A 659 0.62 -32.63 10.21
CA SER A 659 -0.39 -32.55 11.25
C SER A 659 -0.56 -33.91 11.95
N ALA A 660 -0.80 -33.89 13.27
CA ALA A 660 -1.13 -35.10 14.02
C ALA A 660 -2.07 -34.80 15.20
N ARG A 661 -3.22 -35.49 15.25
CA ARG A 661 -4.15 -35.46 16.39
C ARG A 661 -3.75 -36.50 17.43
N ASN A 662 -3.65 -36.06 18.68
CA ASN A 662 -3.33 -36.88 19.84
C ASN A 662 -2.15 -37.83 19.58
N PRO A 663 -0.98 -37.32 19.14
CA PRO A 663 0.13 -38.16 18.73
C PRO A 663 0.58 -39.07 19.88
N ALA A 664 0.74 -40.36 19.59
CA ALA A 664 1.23 -41.35 20.55
C ALA A 664 2.66 -41.03 21.01
N GLU A 665 3.47 -40.49 20.10
CA GLU A 665 4.83 -40.00 20.34
C GLU A 665 4.91 -38.51 19.97
N PRO A 666 4.59 -37.59 20.90
CA PRO A 666 4.62 -36.16 20.60
C PRO A 666 6.05 -35.68 20.37
N ARG A 667 6.23 -34.64 19.54
CA ARG A 667 7.54 -34.00 19.37
C ARG A 667 8.09 -33.53 20.72
N PRO A 668 9.42 -33.62 20.95
CA PRO A 668 10.00 -33.34 22.24
C PRO A 668 9.85 -31.86 22.64
N ALA A 669 8.98 -31.59 23.61
CA ALA A 669 8.90 -30.31 24.29
C ALA A 669 10.06 -30.14 25.31
N PRO A 670 10.49 -28.91 25.63
CA PRO A 670 11.52 -28.71 26.65
C PRO A 670 11.11 -29.34 27.99
N LYS A 671 12.05 -30.06 28.64
CA LYS A 671 11.82 -30.85 29.86
C LYS A 671 11.16 -30.05 31.01
N LYS A 672 11.44 -28.75 31.09
CA LYS A 672 10.86 -27.81 32.06
C LYS A 672 9.36 -27.57 31.85
N ASP A 673 8.92 -27.49 30.60
CA ASP A 673 7.53 -27.14 30.26
C ASP A 673 6.63 -28.36 30.48
N ARG A 674 7.16 -29.56 30.20
CA ARG A 674 6.50 -30.84 30.54
C ARG A 674 6.22 -30.99 32.04
N LYS A 675 7.20 -30.72 32.90
CA LYS A 675 7.02 -30.83 34.36
C LYS A 675 5.98 -29.84 34.90
N ARG A 676 5.99 -28.61 34.39
CA ARG A 676 5.01 -27.57 34.76
C ARG A 676 3.60 -27.99 34.38
N ARG A 677 3.41 -28.52 33.17
CA ARG A 677 2.13 -29.06 32.71
C ARG A 677 1.59 -30.13 33.66
N GLU A 678 2.40 -31.14 33.97
CA GLU A 678 2.00 -32.26 34.84
C GLU A 678 1.56 -31.78 36.24
N ALA A 679 2.26 -30.79 36.81
CA ALA A 679 1.91 -30.19 38.10
C ALA A 679 0.58 -29.42 38.07
N VAL A 680 0.37 -28.59 37.03
CA VAL A 680 -0.88 -27.84 36.86
C VAL A 680 -2.07 -28.78 36.62
N GLU A 681 -1.90 -29.81 35.80
CA GLU A 681 -2.94 -30.82 35.55
C GLU A 681 -3.35 -31.56 36.83
N ALA A 682 -2.39 -31.94 37.68
CA ALA A 682 -2.67 -32.57 38.97
C ALA A 682 -3.51 -31.65 39.88
N PHE A 683 -3.10 -30.38 40.01
CA PHE A 683 -3.85 -29.41 40.82
C PHE A 683 -5.28 -29.19 40.33
N LEU A 684 -5.47 -29.05 39.02
CA LEU A 684 -6.79 -28.82 38.42
C LEU A 684 -7.72 -30.02 38.60
N LYS A 685 -7.19 -31.24 38.73
CA LYS A 685 -7.99 -32.44 39.08
C LYS A 685 -8.44 -32.43 40.53
N GLU A 686 -7.60 -31.92 41.43
CA GLU A 686 -7.85 -31.90 42.87
C GLU A 686 -8.73 -30.72 43.31
N ASN A 687 -8.87 -29.67 42.50
CA ASN A 687 -9.55 -28.44 42.86
C ASN A 687 -10.69 -28.07 41.90
N SER A 688 -11.92 -28.02 42.40
CA SER A 688 -13.14 -27.74 41.61
C SER A 688 -13.40 -26.25 41.34
N THR A 689 -12.69 -25.36 42.03
CA THR A 689 -12.65 -23.91 41.79
C THR A 689 -11.23 -23.43 42.09
N PRO A 690 -10.47 -22.94 41.09
CA PRO A 690 -9.11 -22.54 41.31
C PRO A 690 -9.05 -21.29 42.18
N LYS A 691 -8.29 -21.33 43.28
CA LYS A 691 -7.91 -20.12 44.00
C LYS A 691 -6.67 -19.54 43.38
N GLY A 692 -6.69 -18.22 43.23
CA GLY A 692 -5.63 -17.53 42.52
C GLY A 692 -4.23 -17.68 43.10
N SER A 693 -4.14 -17.70 44.43
CA SER A 693 -2.90 -17.90 45.17
C SER A 693 -2.26 -19.27 44.94
N GLU A 694 -3.06 -20.30 44.67
CA GLU A 694 -2.62 -21.70 44.50
C GLU A 694 -2.17 -21.97 43.06
N LEU A 695 -2.93 -21.49 42.06
CA LEU A 695 -2.51 -21.52 40.66
C LEU A 695 -1.22 -20.76 40.41
N ARG A 696 -1.02 -19.63 41.10
CA ARG A 696 0.26 -18.90 41.08
C ARG A 696 1.43 -19.76 41.53
N GLY A 697 1.24 -20.64 42.52
CA GLY A 697 2.29 -21.55 43.00
C GLY A 697 2.62 -22.68 42.02
N LEU A 698 1.78 -22.93 41.03
CA LEU A 698 1.93 -24.00 40.04
C LEU A 698 2.42 -23.49 38.69
N PHE A 699 2.01 -22.28 38.31
CA PHE A 699 2.56 -21.54 37.18
C PHE A 699 3.83 -20.77 37.53
N GLY A 700 4.07 -20.50 38.81
CA GLY A 700 5.21 -19.75 39.33
C GLY A 700 6.15 -20.65 40.14
N ASP A 701 7.43 -20.59 39.81
CA ASP A 701 8.50 -21.31 40.51
C ASP A 701 8.92 -20.54 41.77
N ARG A 702 8.70 -21.08 42.98
CA ARG A 702 9.24 -20.50 44.23
C ARG A 702 10.64 -21.02 44.59
N GLU A 703 11.11 -22.14 44.03
CA GLU A 703 12.36 -22.77 44.47
C GLU A 703 13.59 -22.49 43.59
N GLN A 704 13.47 -21.83 42.43
CA GLN A 704 14.63 -21.63 41.55
C GLN A 704 14.77 -20.24 40.91
N GLY A 705 14.13 -19.18 41.41
CA GLY A 705 14.41 -17.82 40.92
C GLY A 705 14.18 -17.62 39.41
N VAL A 706 13.40 -18.47 38.75
CA VAL A 706 13.09 -18.39 37.31
C VAL A 706 11.62 -18.73 37.07
N LEU A 707 10.74 -17.77 37.36
CA LEU A 707 9.83 -17.37 36.27
C LEU A 707 10.77 -17.10 35.09
N ALA A 708 10.52 -17.62 33.89
CA ALA A 708 11.24 -17.05 32.75
C ALA A 708 11.03 -15.52 32.91
N PRO A 709 12.09 -14.68 32.94
CA PRO A 709 11.94 -13.25 33.26
C PRO A 709 10.89 -12.50 32.40
N SER A 710 10.36 -13.19 31.38
CA SER A 710 9.34 -12.81 30.41
C SER A 710 7.87 -13.15 30.71
N THR A 711 7.49 -14.00 31.69
CA THR A 711 6.05 -14.32 31.90
C THR A 711 5.31 -13.17 32.59
N ARG A 712 4.36 -12.50 31.91
CA ARG A 712 3.58 -11.36 32.45
C ARG A 712 2.07 -11.58 32.66
N ALA A 713 1.51 -12.71 32.20
CA ALA A 713 0.14 -13.10 32.52
C ALA A 713 -0.07 -14.63 32.48
N SER A 714 -1.11 -15.10 33.17
CA SER A 714 -1.56 -16.50 33.14
C SER A 714 -3.08 -16.57 33.13
N VAL A 715 -3.62 -17.54 32.39
CA VAL A 715 -5.05 -17.70 32.16
C VAL A 715 -5.47 -19.11 32.53
N VAL A 716 -6.63 -19.22 33.21
CA VAL A 716 -7.35 -20.48 33.43
C VAL A 716 -8.78 -20.33 32.94
N MET A 717 -9.27 -21.31 32.19
CA MET A 717 -10.58 -21.34 31.56
C MET A 717 -11.37 -22.55 32.08
N ASP A 718 -12.61 -22.32 32.53
CA ASP A 718 -13.64 -23.33 32.76
C ASP A 718 -14.54 -23.37 31.51
N VAL A 719 -14.42 -24.42 30.70
CA VAL A 719 -15.15 -24.54 29.43
C VAL A 719 -16.64 -24.77 29.61
N GLU A 720 -17.07 -25.41 30.70
CA GLU A 720 -18.48 -25.69 31.00
C GLU A 720 -19.22 -24.40 31.38
N LYS A 721 -18.60 -23.61 32.26
CA LYS A 721 -19.16 -22.34 32.74
C LYS A 721 -18.82 -21.15 31.84
N GLN A 722 -17.92 -21.34 30.87
CA GLN A 722 -17.37 -20.29 30.02
C GLN A 722 -16.80 -19.12 30.83
N LYS A 723 -16.04 -19.46 31.87
CA LYS A 723 -15.41 -18.51 32.79
C LYS A 723 -13.90 -18.48 32.61
N TRP A 724 -13.33 -17.29 32.66
CA TRP A 724 -11.91 -17.02 32.63
C TRP A 724 -11.45 -16.48 33.98
N TRP A 725 -10.34 -16.99 34.46
CA TRP A 725 -9.57 -16.41 35.56
C TRP A 725 -8.25 -15.94 34.99
N ILE A 726 -8.00 -14.63 35.07
CA ILE A 726 -6.82 -13.99 34.51
C ILE A 726 -5.98 -13.35 35.62
N ALA A 727 -4.70 -13.72 35.69
CA ALA A 727 -3.71 -13.10 36.56
C ALA A 727 -2.72 -12.26 35.75
N ALA A 728 -2.43 -11.04 36.22
CA ALA A 728 -1.64 -10.02 35.52
C ALA A 728 -0.47 -9.49 36.37
N GLY A 729 0.76 -9.49 35.81
CA GLY A 729 1.94 -8.85 36.40
C GLY A 729 3.27 -9.60 36.15
N PRO A 730 4.44 -8.96 36.30
CA PRO A 730 5.71 -9.67 36.35
C PRO A 730 5.65 -10.60 37.55
N GLY A 731 6.05 -11.86 37.41
CA GLY A 731 5.62 -12.88 38.40
C GLY A 731 6.04 -12.66 39.88
N SER A 732 6.87 -11.67 40.19
CA SER A 732 7.10 -11.16 41.56
C SER A 732 6.04 -10.15 42.06
N GLU A 733 5.40 -9.34 41.19
CA GLU A 733 4.43 -8.27 41.53
C GLU A 733 2.95 -8.62 41.26
N ILE A 734 2.64 -9.82 40.73
CA ILE A 734 1.25 -10.28 40.61
C ILE A 734 0.63 -10.30 42.01
N ASP A 735 -0.42 -9.50 42.22
CA ASP A 735 -1.22 -9.51 43.45
C ASP A 735 -1.77 -10.93 43.66
N ALA A 736 -1.34 -11.59 44.74
CA ALA A 736 -1.63 -12.99 45.01
C ALA A 736 -3.13 -13.26 45.26
N GLU A 737 -3.93 -12.21 45.48
CA GLU A 737 -5.31 -12.34 45.96
C GLU A 737 -6.38 -11.98 44.93
N LYS A 738 -6.04 -11.52 43.71
CA LYS A 738 -7.04 -11.01 42.75
C LYS A 738 -6.81 -11.52 41.33
N PHE A 739 -7.51 -12.59 40.96
CA PHE A 739 -7.77 -12.89 39.54
C PHE A 739 -8.91 -11.99 39.09
N VAL A 740 -8.84 -11.52 37.84
CA VAL A 740 -10.04 -10.99 37.23
C VAL A 740 -10.82 -12.13 36.63
N GLU A 741 -12.04 -12.31 37.14
CA GLU A 741 -13.01 -13.25 36.61
C GLU A 741 -13.76 -12.60 35.44
N VAL A 742 -13.83 -13.30 34.32
CA VAL A 742 -14.66 -12.91 33.17
C VAL A 742 -15.56 -14.07 32.79
N GLU A 743 -16.87 -13.87 32.89
CA GLU A 743 -17.88 -14.82 32.45
C GLU A 743 -18.37 -14.43 31.06
N LEU A 744 -18.05 -15.23 30.05
CA LEU A 744 -18.32 -14.89 28.65
C LEU A 744 -19.82 -14.78 28.38
N LYS A 745 -20.65 -15.70 28.88
CA LYS A 745 -22.12 -15.63 28.75
C LYS A 745 -22.70 -14.34 29.31
N ALA A 746 -22.25 -13.95 30.50
CA ALA A 746 -22.71 -12.73 31.16
C ALA A 746 -22.25 -11.46 30.43
N LEU A 747 -21.07 -11.50 29.80
CA LEU A 747 -20.55 -10.41 28.99
C LEU A 747 -21.33 -10.25 27.68
N LEU A 748 -21.66 -11.35 27.01
CA LEU A 748 -22.40 -11.35 25.74
C LEU A 748 -23.87 -10.93 25.91
N ALA A 749 -24.45 -11.17 27.09
CA ALA A 749 -25.81 -10.76 27.42
C ALA A 749 -25.96 -9.25 27.71
N LYS A 750 -24.87 -8.57 28.09
CA LYS A 750 -24.81 -7.13 28.38
C LYS A 750 -24.49 -6.32 27.15
#